data_AF-A0A7J8CF95-F1
#
_entry.id   AF-A0A7J8CF95-F1
#
_cell.length_a   1.000
_cell.length_b   1.000
_cell.length_c   1.000
_cell.angle_alpha   90.00
_cell.angle_beta   90.00
_cell.angle_gamma   90.00
#
_symmetry.space_group_name_H-M   'P 1'
#
loop_
_entity.id
_entity.type
_entity.pdbx_description
1 polymer ?
#
loop_
_entity_poly.entity_id
_entity_poly.type
_entity_poly.pdbx_seq_one_letter_code
_entity_poly.pdbx_strand_id
1 'polypeptide(L)'
;MEVYSWKLVHPTDKYSNKDCPDSAEEYERATRYNYSSEEKFALVEVIAMIKGLQVLMGRMESVFNHAIRHTVYAALQDFSQVTLREPLRQAIKKKKNVIQSVLQAIRKTVCDWETGHEPFNDPALRGEKDPKSGFDIKVPRRAVGPSSTQLYMVRTMLESLIADKSGAKKTLRSSLEGPTILDIEKFHRESFFYTHLINFSETLQQCCDLSQLWFREFFLELTMGRRIQFPIEMSVPWVLTDHILETKEASMMEYVLYSLDLYNDSAHYALTKFNKQFLYDEIEAEVNLCFDQFVYKLADQIFAYYKVMAGSLLLDKRLRSECKNQGATIHLPPSNRYETLLKQRHVQLLGRSVDLNRLITQRVSVAMYKSLELAIGRFESEDLTSIVELDGLLEINRMTHQLLSKYLTLDSFDAMFREANHNVSAPYGRITLHVFWELNYDFLPNYCYNGSTNRFVRTVLPFSQEFQRDKQPNAQPQYLHGSKALNLAYSSIYGSYRNFVGPPHFQVICRLLGYQGIAVVMEELLKVVKSLLQGTILQYVKTLMEVMPKVCRLPRHEYGSPGILEFFHHQLKDIVEYAELKTVCFQNLREVGNAVLFCLLIEQSLSLEEVCDLLHAAPFQNILPRVHVKEGERLDAKTKRLESKYAPLHLVPLIERLGTPQQIAIAREGDLLTKERLCCGLSMFEVILARVRTFLDDPVWRGPLPVNGVMHVDECVEFHRLWSAMQFVYCIPVGTHEFTVEQCFGDGLHWAGCMVIVLLGQQRRFAVLDFCYHLLKVQKHDGKDEVIKNVPLKKMVERIRKFQILNDEIITVLDKYLKSGDGESMPVEHVRCFQPPIHQSLAGS
;
A
#
# COMPACT_ATOMS: atom_id res chain seq x y z
N MET A 1 13.33 -41.57 6.20
CA MET A 1 13.56 -42.12 7.55
C MET A 1 15.02 -42.48 7.81
N GLU A 2 15.72 -43.14 6.88
CA GLU A 2 17.12 -43.56 7.08
C GLU A 2 18.09 -42.42 7.45
N VAL A 3 18.01 -41.28 6.74
CA VAL A 3 18.82 -40.08 7.05
C VAL A 3 18.57 -39.61 8.48
N TYR A 4 17.31 -39.48 8.88
CA TYR A 4 16.94 -39.09 10.25
C TYR A 4 17.50 -40.07 11.28
N SER A 5 17.36 -41.38 11.05
CA SER A 5 17.90 -42.40 11.94
C SER A 5 19.42 -42.32 12.06
N TRP A 6 20.14 -42.06 10.97
CA TRP A 6 21.60 -41.91 11.00
C TRP A 6 22.02 -40.69 11.82
N LYS A 7 21.29 -39.58 11.70
CA LYS A 7 21.55 -38.33 12.44
C LYS A 7 21.27 -38.49 13.95
N LEU A 8 20.28 -39.29 14.33
CA LEU A 8 19.99 -39.57 15.74
C LEU A 8 21.15 -40.27 16.47
N VAL A 9 21.86 -41.18 15.80
CA VAL A 9 22.97 -41.93 16.39
C VAL A 9 24.34 -41.25 16.18
N HIS A 10 24.41 -40.22 15.34
CA HIS A 10 25.60 -39.41 15.11
C HIS A 10 25.33 -37.92 15.42
N PRO A 11 25.11 -37.55 16.70
CA PRO A 11 24.92 -36.16 17.08
C PRO A 11 26.15 -35.32 16.72
N THR A 12 25.92 -34.11 16.21
CA THR A 12 27.00 -33.20 15.83
C THR A 12 27.74 -32.64 17.06
N ASP A 13 28.82 -31.92 16.80
CA ASP A 13 29.64 -31.24 17.80
C ASP A 13 30.27 -29.96 17.21
N LYS A 14 31.01 -29.20 18.02
CA LYS A 14 31.68 -27.98 17.59
C LYS A 14 32.71 -28.18 16.46
N TYR A 15 33.22 -29.40 16.29
CA TYR A 15 34.24 -29.71 15.27
C TYR A 15 33.58 -29.86 13.90
N SER A 16 32.40 -30.46 13.88
CA SER A 16 31.60 -30.70 12.68
C SER A 16 30.69 -29.52 12.32
N ASN A 17 30.14 -28.83 13.32
CA ASN A 17 29.31 -27.64 13.17
C ASN A 17 29.76 -26.53 14.14
N LYS A 18 30.30 -25.44 13.60
CA LYS A 18 30.83 -24.31 14.38
C LYS A 18 29.77 -23.59 15.21
N ASP A 19 28.50 -23.66 14.78
CA ASP A 19 27.38 -23.02 15.46
C ASP A 19 26.78 -23.90 16.56
N CYS A 20 27.29 -25.13 16.75
CA CYS A 20 26.87 -26.06 17.79
C CYS A 20 27.66 -25.80 19.10
N PRO A 21 26.99 -25.36 20.19
CA PRO A 21 27.65 -25.19 21.48
C PRO A 21 28.09 -26.53 22.09
N ASP A 22 29.21 -26.55 22.81
CA ASP A 22 29.64 -27.72 23.61
C ASP A 22 28.64 -28.09 24.70
N SER A 23 27.86 -27.11 25.18
CA SER A 23 26.84 -27.29 26.22
C SER A 23 25.49 -27.79 25.69
N ALA A 24 25.33 -27.92 24.37
CA ALA A 24 24.07 -28.38 23.78
C ALA A 24 23.81 -29.85 24.14
N GLU A 25 22.58 -30.14 24.56
CA GLU A 25 22.21 -31.50 24.95
C GLU A 25 22.16 -32.45 23.75
N GLU A 26 22.33 -33.75 24.00
CA GLU A 26 22.53 -34.74 22.95
C GLU A 26 21.40 -34.75 21.90
N TYR A 27 20.14 -34.65 22.33
CA TYR A 27 19.01 -34.62 21.40
C TYR A 27 18.99 -33.35 20.52
N GLU A 28 19.39 -32.20 21.06
CA GLU A 28 19.51 -30.96 20.28
C GLU A 28 20.63 -31.07 19.24
N ARG A 29 21.75 -31.71 19.60
CA ARG A 29 22.87 -32.01 18.69
C ARG A 29 22.54 -33.09 17.67
N ALA A 30 21.61 -33.99 17.97
CA ALA A 30 21.11 -35.03 17.08
C ALA A 30 20.07 -34.50 16.08
N THR A 31 19.36 -33.42 16.44
CA THR A 31 18.29 -32.83 15.63
C THR A 31 18.66 -31.43 15.13
N ARG A 32 18.32 -30.37 15.86
CA ARG A 32 18.43 -28.95 15.48
C ARG A 32 19.73 -28.59 14.76
N TYR A 33 20.86 -28.97 15.35
CA TYR A 33 22.20 -28.62 14.85
C TYR A 33 22.75 -29.61 13.81
N ASN A 34 22.11 -30.76 13.62
CA ASN A 34 22.62 -31.84 12.78
C ASN A 34 22.19 -31.74 11.31
N TYR A 35 21.40 -30.73 10.96
CA TYR A 35 20.96 -30.49 9.59
C TYR A 35 21.41 -29.10 9.13
N SER A 36 22.13 -29.07 8.02
CA SER A 36 22.39 -27.85 7.26
C SER A 36 21.11 -27.29 6.63
N SER A 37 21.16 -26.05 6.15
CA SER A 37 20.01 -25.41 5.47
C SER A 37 19.51 -26.25 4.28
N GLU A 38 20.44 -26.73 3.45
CA GLU A 38 20.13 -27.53 2.26
C GLU A 38 19.52 -28.89 2.61
N GLU A 39 20.01 -29.55 3.66
CA GLU A 39 19.42 -30.81 4.13
C GLU A 39 17.99 -30.62 4.61
N LYS A 40 17.69 -29.52 5.32
CA LYS A 40 16.32 -29.21 5.76
C LYS A 40 15.38 -29.01 4.57
N PHE A 41 15.80 -28.24 3.56
CA PHE A 41 15.01 -28.04 2.35
C PHE A 41 14.78 -29.35 1.58
N ALA A 42 15.84 -30.12 1.34
CA ALA A 42 15.74 -31.41 0.63
C ALA A 42 14.84 -32.42 1.36
N LEU A 43 14.86 -32.45 2.70
CA LEU A 43 13.94 -33.27 3.47
C LEU A 43 12.48 -32.86 3.24
N VAL A 44 12.18 -31.56 3.27
CA VAL A 44 10.82 -31.06 3.03
C VAL A 44 10.36 -31.36 1.61
N GLU A 45 11.22 -31.21 0.60
CA GLU A 45 10.90 -31.59 -0.78
C GLU A 45 10.47 -33.06 -0.87
N VAL A 46 11.26 -33.97 -0.27
CA VAL A 46 10.95 -35.41 -0.27
C VAL A 46 9.65 -35.70 0.47
N ILE A 47 9.42 -35.07 1.62
CA ILE A 47 8.16 -35.21 2.38
C ILE A 47 6.97 -34.77 1.54
N ALA A 48 7.06 -33.63 0.86
CA ALA A 48 6.00 -33.12 0.00
C ALA A 48 5.76 -34.01 -1.22
N MET A 49 6.81 -34.54 -1.85
CA MET A 49 6.69 -35.50 -2.95
C MET A 49 5.98 -36.78 -2.51
N ILE A 50 6.32 -37.30 -1.33
CA ILE A 50 5.67 -38.48 -0.74
C ILE A 50 4.18 -38.20 -0.52
N LYS A 51 3.85 -37.14 0.23
CA LYS A 51 2.45 -36.81 0.58
C LYS A 51 1.63 -36.42 -0.65
N GLY A 52 2.22 -35.68 -1.59
CA GLY A 52 1.59 -35.32 -2.87
C GLY A 52 1.24 -36.55 -3.70
N LEU A 53 2.17 -37.50 -3.85
CA LEU A 53 1.91 -38.75 -4.55
C LEU A 53 0.91 -39.63 -3.80
N GLN A 54 0.99 -39.70 -2.47
CA GLN A 54 0.04 -40.44 -1.65
C GLN A 54 -1.40 -39.99 -1.89
N VAL A 55 -1.64 -38.68 -1.99
CA VAL A 55 -2.96 -38.12 -2.32
C VAL A 55 -3.43 -38.57 -3.71
N LEU A 56 -2.55 -38.53 -4.71
CA LEU A 56 -2.90 -38.97 -6.08
C LEU A 56 -3.21 -40.47 -6.13
N MET A 57 -2.41 -41.29 -5.46
CA MET A 57 -2.60 -42.73 -5.37
C MET A 57 -3.91 -43.08 -4.64
N GLY A 58 -4.22 -42.37 -3.55
CA GLY A 58 -5.48 -42.51 -2.82
C GLY A 58 -6.70 -42.15 -3.67
N ARG A 59 -6.63 -41.09 -4.49
CA ARG A 59 -7.71 -40.73 -5.44
C ARG A 59 -7.95 -41.81 -6.50
N MET A 60 -6.92 -42.58 -6.85
CA MET A 60 -6.98 -43.68 -7.82
C MET A 60 -7.31 -45.04 -7.19
N GLU A 61 -7.52 -45.10 -5.88
CA GLU A 61 -7.73 -46.34 -5.14
C GLU A 61 -8.83 -47.21 -5.76
N SER A 62 -9.99 -46.64 -6.11
CA SER A 62 -11.09 -47.42 -6.69
C SER A 62 -10.71 -48.08 -8.03
N VAL A 63 -9.93 -47.39 -8.86
CA VAL A 63 -9.49 -47.89 -10.17
C VAL A 63 -8.45 -48.99 -9.97
N PHE A 64 -7.46 -48.75 -9.12
CA PHE A 64 -6.45 -49.75 -8.77
C PHE A 64 -7.09 -50.99 -8.16
N ASN A 65 -8.02 -50.82 -7.23
CA ASN A 65 -8.71 -51.92 -6.58
C ASN A 65 -9.41 -52.86 -7.58
N HIS A 66 -10.09 -52.32 -8.59
CA HIS A 66 -10.73 -53.12 -9.62
C HIS A 66 -9.70 -53.82 -10.51
N ALA A 67 -8.73 -53.06 -11.04
CA ALA A 67 -7.71 -53.58 -11.95
C ALA A 67 -6.85 -54.67 -11.29
N ILE A 68 -6.39 -54.44 -10.06
CA ILE A 68 -5.61 -55.42 -9.28
C ILE A 68 -6.41 -56.69 -9.08
N ARG A 69 -7.66 -56.61 -8.62
CA ARG A 69 -8.50 -57.80 -8.38
C ARG A 69 -8.70 -58.59 -9.67
N HIS A 70 -8.93 -57.91 -10.79
CA HIS A 70 -9.07 -58.54 -12.09
C HIS A 70 -7.78 -59.24 -12.53
N THR A 71 -6.63 -58.55 -12.48
CA THR A 71 -5.32 -59.10 -12.88
C THR A 71 -4.90 -60.28 -12.00
N VAL A 72 -5.10 -60.19 -10.69
CA VAL A 72 -4.76 -61.27 -9.76
C VAL A 72 -5.64 -62.50 -10.00
N TYR A 73 -6.95 -62.32 -10.18
CA TYR A 73 -7.86 -63.42 -10.52
C TYR A 73 -7.45 -64.07 -11.85
N ALA A 74 -7.25 -63.25 -12.88
CA ALA A 74 -6.82 -63.66 -14.20
C ALA A 74 -5.56 -64.53 -14.14
N ALA A 75 -4.50 -64.02 -13.51
CA ALA A 75 -3.23 -64.73 -13.38
C ALA A 75 -3.37 -66.05 -12.60
N LEU A 76 -4.16 -66.06 -11.52
CA LEU A 76 -4.40 -67.26 -10.72
C LEU A 76 -5.18 -68.33 -11.48
N GLN A 77 -6.24 -67.94 -12.20
CA GLN A 77 -7.06 -68.89 -12.96
C GLN A 77 -6.34 -69.40 -14.20
N ASP A 78 -5.65 -68.54 -14.95
CA ASP A 78 -4.84 -68.96 -16.09
C ASP A 78 -3.75 -69.95 -15.65
N PHE A 79 -3.06 -69.65 -14.54
CA PHE A 79 -2.05 -70.53 -14.01
C PHE A 79 -2.62 -71.88 -13.55
N SER A 80 -3.68 -71.85 -12.73
CA SER A 80 -4.24 -73.08 -12.13
C SER A 80 -5.03 -73.95 -13.11
N GLN A 81 -5.82 -73.36 -14.00
CA GLN A 81 -6.66 -74.10 -14.97
C GLN A 81 -5.89 -74.52 -16.22
N VAL A 82 -4.95 -73.70 -16.71
CA VAL A 82 -4.26 -73.93 -17.98
C VAL A 82 -2.80 -74.30 -17.78
N THR A 83 -1.99 -73.47 -17.11
CA THR A 83 -0.53 -73.71 -16.98
C THR A 83 -0.22 -74.99 -16.21
N LEU A 84 -0.96 -75.30 -15.14
CA LEU A 84 -0.76 -76.53 -14.37
C LEU A 84 -1.22 -77.82 -15.06
N ARG A 85 -1.83 -77.76 -16.26
CA ARG A 85 -2.22 -78.96 -17.03
C ARG A 85 -1.02 -79.81 -17.41
N GLU A 86 0.04 -79.19 -17.94
CA GLU A 86 1.21 -79.92 -18.42
C GLU A 86 2.02 -80.57 -17.26
N PRO A 87 2.34 -79.87 -16.16
CA PRO A 87 2.94 -80.50 -14.97
C PRO A 87 2.09 -81.65 -14.42
N LEU A 88 0.77 -81.50 -14.40
CA LEU A 88 -0.15 -82.53 -13.90
C LEU A 88 -0.20 -83.76 -14.82
N ARG A 89 -0.27 -83.54 -16.14
CA ARG A 89 -0.22 -84.60 -17.16
C ARG A 89 1.05 -85.44 -17.00
N GLN A 90 2.19 -84.78 -16.82
CA GLN A 90 3.47 -85.47 -16.63
C GLN A 90 3.53 -86.23 -15.32
N ALA A 91 2.98 -85.67 -14.23
CA ALA A 91 2.90 -86.34 -12.94
C ALA A 91 2.08 -87.64 -13.04
N ILE A 92 0.93 -87.61 -13.72
CA ILE A 92 0.07 -88.79 -13.95
C ILE A 92 0.79 -89.80 -14.85
N LYS A 93 1.31 -89.36 -16.00
CA LYS A 93 2.01 -90.22 -16.97
C LYS A 93 3.23 -90.94 -16.36
N LYS A 94 4.01 -90.23 -15.54
CA LYS A 94 5.24 -90.76 -14.89
C LYS A 94 4.98 -91.35 -13.50
N LYS A 95 3.70 -91.53 -13.08
CA LYS A 95 3.28 -92.06 -11.76
C LYS A 95 3.91 -91.34 -10.56
N LYS A 96 4.02 -90.00 -10.63
CA LYS A 96 4.54 -89.13 -9.57
C LYS A 96 3.42 -88.71 -8.61
N ASN A 97 2.91 -89.66 -7.83
CA ASN A 97 1.72 -89.49 -7.00
C ASN A 97 1.79 -88.29 -6.02
N VAL A 98 2.97 -87.99 -5.48
CA VAL A 98 3.16 -86.85 -4.56
C VAL A 98 3.05 -85.49 -5.27
N ILE A 99 3.62 -85.37 -6.48
CA ILE A 99 3.50 -84.13 -7.27
C ILE A 99 2.06 -84.00 -7.77
N GLN A 100 1.45 -85.11 -8.19
CA GLN A 100 0.06 -85.15 -8.60
C GLN A 100 -0.88 -84.69 -7.47
N SER A 101 -0.69 -85.18 -6.24
CA SER A 101 -1.56 -84.80 -5.11
C SER A 101 -1.46 -83.31 -4.78
N VAL A 102 -0.26 -82.72 -4.82
CA VAL A 102 -0.05 -81.28 -4.58
C VAL A 102 -0.65 -80.43 -5.70
N LEU A 103 -0.42 -80.78 -6.96
CA LEU A 103 -0.98 -80.06 -8.11
C LEU A 103 -2.51 -80.12 -8.14
N GLN A 104 -3.10 -81.28 -7.81
CA GLN A 104 -4.55 -81.42 -7.68
C GLN A 104 -5.10 -80.67 -6.46
N ALA A 105 -4.38 -80.64 -5.34
CA ALA A 105 -4.78 -79.86 -4.17
C ALA A 105 -4.82 -78.36 -4.50
N ILE A 106 -3.83 -77.83 -5.22
CA ILE A 106 -3.83 -76.46 -5.73
C ILE A 106 -5.07 -76.21 -6.59
N ARG A 107 -5.30 -77.03 -7.63
CA ARG A 107 -6.46 -76.87 -8.53
C ARG A 107 -7.79 -76.90 -7.78
N LYS A 108 -7.98 -77.86 -6.86
CA LYS A 108 -9.20 -77.97 -6.05
C LYS A 108 -9.44 -76.78 -5.11
N THR A 109 -8.37 -76.07 -4.72
CA THR A 109 -8.46 -74.94 -3.78
C THR A 109 -8.90 -73.64 -4.48
N VAL A 110 -8.51 -73.43 -5.75
CA VAL A 110 -8.65 -72.13 -6.40
C VAL A 110 -9.29 -72.12 -7.79
N CYS A 111 -9.39 -73.26 -8.50
CA CYS A 111 -10.00 -73.27 -9.83
C CYS A 111 -11.49 -72.93 -9.74
N ASP A 112 -11.86 -71.80 -10.34
CA ASP A 112 -13.26 -71.38 -10.54
C ASP A 112 -13.61 -71.63 -12.01
N TRP A 113 -14.10 -72.82 -12.31
CA TRP A 113 -14.41 -73.24 -13.68
C TRP A 113 -15.65 -72.51 -14.21
N GLU A 114 -15.62 -72.03 -15.46
CA GLU A 114 -16.74 -71.32 -16.11
C GLU A 114 -18.07 -72.11 -16.04
N THR A 115 -17.99 -73.44 -16.15
CA THR A 115 -19.15 -74.36 -16.11
C THR A 115 -19.53 -74.82 -14.69
N GLY A 116 -18.84 -74.31 -13.66
CA GLY A 116 -19.01 -74.69 -12.26
C GLY A 116 -18.40 -76.05 -11.88
N HIS A 117 -17.84 -76.81 -12.82
CA HIS A 117 -17.28 -78.14 -12.60
C HIS A 117 -15.98 -78.34 -13.40
N GLU A 118 -15.06 -79.15 -12.89
CA GLU A 118 -13.79 -79.46 -13.59
C GLU A 118 -14.07 -80.22 -14.90
N PRO A 119 -13.38 -79.90 -16.03
CA PRO A 119 -13.55 -80.61 -17.28
C PRO A 119 -12.97 -82.03 -17.21
N PHE A 120 -13.79 -83.01 -16.81
CA PHE A 120 -13.41 -84.42 -16.72
C PHE A 120 -12.97 -85.04 -18.06
N ASN A 121 -13.29 -84.38 -19.18
CA ASN A 121 -12.86 -84.78 -20.52
C ASN A 121 -11.42 -84.36 -20.89
N ASP A 122 -10.71 -83.61 -20.03
CA ASP A 122 -9.33 -83.16 -20.26
C ASP A 122 -8.37 -84.36 -20.46
N PRO A 123 -7.67 -84.47 -21.61
CA PRO A 123 -6.68 -85.53 -21.84
C PRO A 123 -5.51 -85.48 -20.83
N ALA A 124 -5.18 -84.30 -20.29
CA ALA A 124 -4.13 -84.14 -19.29
C ALA A 124 -4.44 -84.89 -17.99
N LEU A 125 -5.72 -84.99 -17.59
CA LEU A 125 -6.18 -85.75 -16.43
C LEU A 125 -6.05 -87.28 -16.62
N ARG A 126 -5.90 -87.75 -17.86
CA ARG A 126 -5.62 -89.15 -18.21
C ARG A 126 -4.13 -89.42 -18.50
N GLY A 127 -3.27 -88.39 -18.44
CA GLY A 127 -1.85 -88.47 -18.78
C GLY A 127 -1.54 -88.42 -20.28
N GLU A 128 -2.56 -88.22 -21.12
CA GLU A 128 -2.47 -88.15 -22.58
C GLU A 128 -2.20 -86.71 -23.05
N LYS A 129 -1.56 -86.56 -24.21
CA LYS A 129 -1.35 -85.24 -24.83
C LYS A 129 -2.65 -84.73 -25.45
N ASP A 130 -2.73 -83.42 -25.63
CA ASP A 130 -3.82 -82.78 -26.35
C ASP A 130 -3.95 -83.34 -27.79
N PRO A 131 -5.17 -83.45 -28.33
CA PRO A 131 -5.38 -83.91 -29.69
C PRO A 131 -4.74 -82.95 -30.70
N LYS A 132 -4.53 -83.39 -31.94
CA LYS A 132 -3.95 -82.53 -32.99
C LYS A 132 -4.78 -81.25 -33.26
N SER A 133 -6.07 -81.27 -32.92
CA SER A 133 -6.99 -80.12 -32.99
C SER A 133 -6.91 -79.18 -31.76
N GLY A 134 -6.11 -79.52 -30.73
CA GLY A 134 -6.01 -78.80 -29.46
C GLY A 134 -7.12 -79.14 -28.46
N PHE A 135 -6.88 -78.83 -27.18
CA PHE A 135 -7.89 -78.83 -26.11
C PHE A 135 -7.86 -77.46 -25.45
N ASP A 136 -8.96 -76.71 -25.59
CA ASP A 136 -9.06 -75.33 -25.10
C ASP A 136 -9.96 -75.24 -23.85
N ILE A 137 -9.54 -74.41 -22.90
CA ILE A 137 -10.29 -74.12 -21.68
C ILE A 137 -10.53 -72.62 -21.64
N LYS A 138 -11.80 -72.22 -21.74
CA LYS A 138 -12.19 -70.82 -21.57
C LYS A 138 -12.15 -70.45 -20.09
N VAL A 139 -11.15 -69.67 -19.70
CA VAL A 139 -10.97 -69.20 -18.32
C VAL A 139 -11.85 -67.96 -18.05
N PRO A 140 -12.66 -67.94 -16.96
CA PRO A 140 -13.44 -66.75 -16.58
C PRO A 140 -12.58 -65.53 -16.27
N ARG A 141 -13.20 -64.36 -16.28
CA ARG A 141 -12.61 -63.11 -15.78
C ARG A 141 -13.52 -62.48 -14.74
N ARG A 142 -13.07 -62.42 -13.50
CA ARG A 142 -13.79 -61.78 -12.38
C ARG A 142 -12.93 -60.68 -11.75
N ALA A 143 -13.59 -59.67 -11.19
CA ALA A 143 -12.94 -58.58 -10.47
C ALA A 143 -12.86 -58.87 -8.96
N VAL A 144 -12.37 -60.05 -8.58
CA VAL A 144 -12.20 -60.46 -7.17
C VAL A 144 -10.94 -61.29 -6.99
N GLY A 145 -10.07 -60.90 -6.05
CA GLY A 145 -8.86 -61.68 -5.73
C GLY A 145 -9.18 -62.96 -4.95
N PRO A 146 -8.21 -63.89 -4.81
CA PRO A 146 -8.36 -65.03 -3.91
C PRO A 146 -8.47 -64.57 -2.46
N SER A 147 -9.09 -65.39 -1.62
CA SER A 147 -8.98 -65.23 -0.16
C SER A 147 -7.53 -65.39 0.31
N SER A 148 -7.21 -64.85 1.49
CA SER A 148 -5.89 -64.96 2.09
C SER A 148 -5.44 -66.40 2.27
N THR A 149 -6.34 -67.30 2.67
CA THR A 149 -6.07 -68.73 2.82
C THR A 149 -5.81 -69.41 1.48
N GLN A 150 -6.61 -69.11 0.45
CA GLN A 150 -6.39 -69.63 -0.90
C GLN A 150 -5.00 -69.25 -1.43
N LEU A 151 -4.64 -67.97 -1.36
CA LEU A 151 -3.35 -67.49 -1.86
C LEU A 151 -2.18 -68.08 -1.06
N TYR A 152 -2.29 -68.13 0.27
CA TYR A 152 -1.29 -68.75 1.15
C TYR A 152 -1.07 -70.22 0.79
N MET A 153 -2.15 -71.01 0.75
CA MET A 153 -2.09 -72.43 0.46
C MET A 153 -1.50 -72.71 -0.93
N VAL A 154 -1.92 -71.98 -1.95
CA VAL A 154 -1.37 -72.12 -3.31
C VAL A 154 0.12 -71.81 -3.33
N ARG A 155 0.54 -70.68 -2.75
CA ARG A 155 1.95 -70.28 -2.73
C ARG A 155 2.81 -71.30 -1.98
N THR A 156 2.43 -71.72 -0.79
CA THR A 156 3.18 -72.70 0.01
C THR A 156 3.26 -74.07 -0.66
N MET A 157 2.18 -74.53 -1.29
CA MET A 157 2.20 -75.78 -2.07
C MET A 157 3.11 -75.67 -3.29
N LEU A 158 3.07 -74.56 -4.03
CA LEU A 158 3.97 -74.32 -5.16
C LEU A 158 5.43 -74.22 -4.72
N GLU A 159 5.70 -73.52 -3.61
CA GLU A 159 7.03 -73.42 -3.01
C GLU A 159 7.61 -74.81 -2.70
N SER A 160 6.81 -75.72 -2.15
CA SER A 160 7.24 -77.10 -1.87
C SER A 160 7.65 -77.88 -3.13
N LEU A 161 7.06 -77.56 -4.29
CA LEU A 161 7.39 -78.20 -5.57
C LEU A 161 8.75 -77.73 -6.13
N ILE A 162 9.11 -76.48 -5.86
CA ILE A 162 10.33 -75.84 -6.37
C ILE A 162 11.47 -75.76 -5.35
N ALA A 163 11.25 -76.22 -4.11
CA ALA A 163 12.24 -76.18 -3.04
C ALA A 163 13.48 -77.07 -3.33
N ASP A 164 14.67 -76.47 -3.15
CA ASP A 164 15.96 -77.15 -3.37
C ASP A 164 16.41 -78.03 -2.19
N LYS A 165 15.81 -77.85 -1.01
CA LYS A 165 16.12 -78.63 0.20
C LYS A 165 14.89 -79.38 0.68
N SER A 166 14.97 -80.71 0.66
CA SER A 166 14.06 -81.61 1.37
C SER A 166 14.90 -82.57 2.21
N GLY A 167 14.44 -82.99 3.38
CA GLY A 167 15.11 -84.02 4.20
C GLY A 167 15.19 -85.43 3.56
N ALA A 168 14.80 -85.57 2.29
CA ALA A 168 14.77 -86.82 1.53
C ALA A 168 15.83 -86.86 0.41
N LYS A 169 16.24 -88.08 -0.01
CA LYS A 169 17.25 -88.33 -1.06
C LYS A 169 16.90 -87.79 -2.47
N LYS A 170 15.64 -87.44 -2.75
CA LYS A 170 15.18 -86.82 -4.01
C LYS A 170 14.15 -85.74 -3.72
N THR A 171 14.41 -84.52 -4.18
CA THR A 171 13.48 -83.38 -4.07
C THR A 171 12.34 -83.49 -5.07
N LEU A 172 11.20 -82.85 -4.80
CA LEU A 172 10.08 -82.75 -5.75
C LEU A 172 10.50 -82.04 -7.04
N ARG A 173 11.33 -81.00 -6.90
CA ARG A 173 11.93 -80.23 -8.00
C ARG A 173 12.66 -81.11 -9.02
N SER A 174 13.45 -82.09 -8.56
CA SER A 174 14.20 -83.01 -9.43
C SER A 174 13.32 -83.90 -10.33
N SER A 175 12.01 -83.96 -10.05
CA SER A 175 11.04 -84.74 -10.82
C SER A 175 10.14 -83.90 -11.73
N LEU A 176 10.36 -82.58 -11.81
CA LEU A 176 9.67 -81.65 -12.71
C LEU A 176 10.56 -81.31 -13.92
N GLU A 177 9.96 -80.85 -15.01
CA GLU A 177 10.70 -80.45 -16.22
C GLU A 177 11.11 -78.97 -16.16
N GLY A 178 12.23 -78.62 -16.81
CA GLY A 178 12.80 -77.27 -16.77
C GLY A 178 11.80 -76.13 -17.03
N PRO A 179 11.02 -76.17 -18.12
CA PRO A 179 10.02 -75.12 -18.40
C PRO A 179 8.95 -75.01 -17.31
N THR A 180 8.46 -76.13 -16.79
CA THR A 180 7.42 -76.14 -15.73
C THR A 180 7.90 -75.55 -14.42
N ILE A 181 9.19 -75.75 -14.09
CA ILE A 181 9.81 -75.15 -12.91
C ILE A 181 9.85 -73.63 -13.06
N LEU A 182 10.23 -73.12 -14.23
CA LEU A 182 10.28 -71.68 -14.51
C LEU A 182 8.88 -71.05 -14.44
N ASP A 183 7.84 -71.74 -14.93
CA ASP A 183 6.46 -71.26 -14.84
C ASP A 183 5.99 -71.15 -13.38
N ILE A 184 6.31 -72.14 -12.55
CA ILE A 184 5.98 -72.13 -11.12
C ILE A 184 6.77 -71.01 -10.40
N GLU A 185 8.07 -70.88 -10.67
CA GLU A 185 8.90 -69.82 -10.10
C GLU A 185 8.42 -68.42 -10.51
N LYS A 186 8.00 -68.26 -11.76
CA LYS A 186 7.46 -67.01 -12.28
C LYS A 186 6.19 -66.63 -11.52
N PHE A 187 5.19 -67.52 -11.47
CA PHE A 187 3.95 -67.26 -10.74
C PHE A 187 4.19 -67.05 -9.24
N HIS A 188 5.06 -67.86 -8.62
CA HIS A 188 5.39 -67.74 -7.20
C HIS A 188 6.10 -66.41 -6.89
N ARG A 189 6.93 -65.88 -7.79
CA ARG A 189 7.59 -64.58 -7.62
C ARG A 189 6.62 -63.42 -7.80
N GLU A 190 5.83 -63.44 -8.87
CA GLU A 190 4.86 -62.38 -9.17
C GLU A 190 3.75 -62.30 -8.11
N SER A 191 3.27 -63.44 -7.62
CA SER A 191 2.21 -63.49 -6.60
C SER A 191 2.65 -63.08 -5.19
N PHE A 192 3.93 -62.77 -4.97
CA PHE A 192 4.43 -62.30 -3.67
C PHE A 192 3.76 -60.99 -3.24
N PHE A 193 3.53 -60.08 -4.19
CA PHE A 193 2.95 -58.77 -3.93
C PHE A 193 1.41 -58.76 -3.95
N TYR A 194 0.75 -59.86 -4.27
CA TYR A 194 -0.71 -59.87 -4.45
C TYR A 194 -1.46 -59.50 -3.17
N THR A 195 -1.03 -59.96 -1.99
CA THR A 195 -1.66 -59.56 -0.72
C THR A 195 -1.57 -58.05 -0.49
N HIS A 196 -0.39 -57.46 -0.72
CA HIS A 196 -0.15 -56.02 -0.57
C HIS A 196 -0.99 -55.20 -1.55
N LEU A 197 -1.03 -55.62 -2.82
CA LEU A 197 -1.81 -54.96 -3.86
C LEU A 197 -3.33 -55.08 -3.61
N ILE A 198 -3.82 -56.22 -3.12
CA ILE A 198 -5.23 -56.38 -2.74
C ILE A 198 -5.57 -55.45 -1.55
N ASN A 199 -4.66 -55.32 -0.59
CA ASN A 199 -4.77 -54.40 0.55
C ASN A 199 -4.14 -53.04 0.25
N PHE A 200 -4.48 -52.46 -0.90
CA PHE A 200 -3.82 -51.27 -1.44
C PHE A 200 -3.84 -50.08 -0.47
N SER A 201 -5.00 -49.77 0.14
CA SER A 201 -5.16 -48.62 1.03
C SER A 201 -4.22 -48.67 2.24
N GLU A 202 -4.16 -49.84 2.90
CA GLU A 202 -3.28 -50.05 4.06
C GLU A 202 -1.81 -50.03 3.66
N THR A 203 -1.46 -50.68 2.55
CA THR A 203 -0.09 -50.69 2.02
C THR A 203 0.38 -49.28 1.67
N LEU A 204 -0.50 -48.46 1.07
CA LEU A 204 -0.21 -47.07 0.73
C LEU A 204 0.13 -46.25 1.98
N GLN A 205 -0.61 -46.41 3.07
CA GLN A 205 -0.31 -45.73 4.35
C GLN A 205 1.05 -46.18 4.90
N GLN A 206 1.33 -47.48 4.89
CA GLN A 206 2.59 -48.03 5.38
C GLN A 206 3.80 -47.56 4.57
N CYS A 207 3.66 -47.44 3.24
CA CYS A 207 4.72 -46.94 2.37
C CYS A 207 5.02 -45.44 2.52
N CYS A 208 4.09 -44.69 3.11
CA CYS A 208 4.20 -43.23 3.28
C CYS A 208 4.29 -42.82 4.76
N ASP A 209 4.60 -43.75 5.68
CA ASP A 209 4.64 -43.46 7.11
C ASP A 209 5.87 -42.62 7.50
N LEU A 210 5.61 -41.40 7.97
CA LEU A 210 6.61 -40.45 8.46
C LEU A 210 6.36 -40.06 9.94
N SER A 211 5.47 -40.77 10.62
CA SER A 211 4.99 -40.46 11.99
C SER A 211 6.09 -40.43 13.06
N GLN A 212 7.19 -41.16 12.83
CA GLN A 212 8.28 -41.34 13.79
C GLN A 212 9.19 -40.12 13.97
N LEU A 213 9.05 -39.08 13.12
CA LEU A 213 9.89 -37.89 13.18
C LEU A 213 9.68 -37.04 14.44
N TRP A 214 8.51 -37.14 15.08
CA TRP A 214 8.18 -36.38 16.30
C TRP A 214 8.52 -37.12 17.59
N PHE A 215 8.31 -38.44 17.63
CA PHE A 215 8.46 -39.22 18.86
C PHE A 215 9.91 -39.29 19.35
N ARG A 216 10.08 -39.13 20.66
CA ARG A 216 11.41 -38.94 21.28
C ARG A 216 11.55 -39.53 22.69
N GLU A 217 10.67 -40.47 23.06
CA GLU A 217 10.66 -41.15 24.38
C GLU A 217 12.02 -41.73 24.78
N PHE A 218 12.75 -42.33 23.83
CA PHE A 218 14.08 -42.87 24.09
C PHE A 218 15.05 -41.79 24.61
N PHE A 219 15.08 -40.63 23.95
CA PHE A 219 15.96 -39.53 24.37
C PHE A 219 15.46 -38.86 25.65
N LEU A 220 14.15 -38.82 25.90
CA LEU A 220 13.60 -38.34 27.17
C LEU A 220 14.06 -39.21 28.35
N GLU A 221 14.00 -40.53 28.20
CA GLU A 221 14.50 -41.49 29.20
C GLU A 221 15.99 -41.27 29.50
N LEU A 222 16.81 -41.04 28.47
CA LEU A 222 18.24 -40.73 28.63
C LEU A 222 18.52 -39.44 29.40
N THR A 223 17.55 -38.53 29.52
CA THR A 223 17.71 -37.33 30.34
C THR A 223 17.59 -37.59 31.84
N MET A 224 17.23 -38.80 32.27
CA MET A 224 17.10 -39.22 33.67
C MET A 224 16.21 -38.27 34.49
N GLY A 225 15.06 -37.88 33.93
CA GLY A 225 14.09 -36.98 34.57
C GLY A 225 14.45 -35.50 34.51
N ARG A 226 15.55 -35.11 33.87
CA ARG A 226 15.92 -33.70 33.67
C ARG A 226 14.96 -32.98 32.73
N ARG A 227 14.44 -33.68 31.71
CA ARG A 227 13.45 -33.15 30.77
C ARG A 227 12.17 -33.98 30.88
N ILE A 228 11.04 -33.30 31.07
CA ILE A 228 9.71 -33.90 30.91
C ILE A 228 9.28 -33.93 29.43
N GLN A 229 9.74 -32.94 28.66
CA GLN A 229 9.59 -32.87 27.21
C GLN A 229 10.70 -31.96 26.62
N PHE A 230 11.01 -32.11 25.33
CA PHE A 230 11.93 -31.23 24.61
C PHE A 230 11.21 -30.02 23.99
N PRO A 231 11.87 -28.85 23.93
CA PRO A 231 11.27 -27.64 23.36
C PRO A 231 11.14 -27.74 21.82
N ILE A 232 10.35 -26.84 21.22
CA ILE A 232 9.94 -26.93 19.81
C ILE A 232 11.11 -26.79 18.84
N GLU A 233 12.16 -26.05 19.20
CA GLU A 233 13.38 -25.92 18.40
C GLU A 233 14.17 -27.22 18.24
N MET A 234 13.84 -28.25 19.02
CA MET A 234 14.39 -29.62 18.87
C MET A 234 13.41 -30.57 18.17
N SER A 235 12.17 -30.13 17.92
CA SER A 235 11.16 -30.94 17.26
C SER A 235 11.33 -30.91 15.75
N VAL A 236 11.54 -32.07 15.12
CA VAL A 236 11.83 -32.13 13.67
C VAL A 236 10.72 -31.52 12.80
N PRO A 237 9.42 -31.79 13.01
CA PRO A 237 8.35 -31.13 12.26
C PRO A 237 8.45 -29.59 12.32
N TRP A 238 8.74 -29.03 13.49
CA TRP A 238 8.90 -27.58 13.64
C TRP A 238 10.21 -27.07 13.05
N VAL A 239 11.35 -27.74 13.28
CA VAL A 239 12.66 -27.36 12.72
C VAL A 239 12.61 -27.24 11.20
N LEU A 240 11.90 -28.15 10.53
CA LEU A 240 11.73 -28.12 9.08
C LEU A 240 10.80 -26.98 8.63
N THR A 241 9.67 -26.80 9.34
CA THR A 241 8.67 -25.78 9.01
C THR A 241 9.20 -24.36 9.26
N ASP A 242 9.76 -24.12 10.45
CA ASP A 242 10.26 -22.82 10.88
C ASP A 242 11.44 -22.36 10.03
N HIS A 243 12.27 -23.29 9.55
CA HIS A 243 13.40 -22.98 8.68
C HIS A 243 12.95 -22.32 7.37
N ILE A 244 11.83 -22.78 6.76
CA ILE A 244 11.25 -22.15 5.57
C ILE A 244 10.71 -20.76 5.89
N LEU A 245 10.04 -20.60 7.04
CA LEU A 245 9.47 -19.32 7.46
C LEU A 245 10.55 -18.27 7.77
N GLU A 246 11.66 -18.69 8.37
CA GLU A 246 12.75 -17.80 8.79
C GLU A 246 13.62 -17.38 7.60
N THR A 247 13.97 -18.33 6.72
CA THR A 247 14.75 -18.06 5.50
C THR A 247 13.93 -17.36 4.42
N LYS A 248 12.61 -17.49 4.46
CA LYS A 248 11.67 -16.95 3.47
C LYS A 248 11.96 -17.48 2.07
N GLU A 249 12.46 -18.72 2.00
CA GLU A 249 12.93 -19.34 0.76
C GLU A 249 11.78 -19.51 -0.24
N ALA A 250 11.89 -18.83 -1.38
CA ALA A 250 10.81 -18.71 -2.36
C ALA A 250 10.47 -20.04 -3.03
N SER A 251 11.48 -20.88 -3.27
CA SER A 251 11.29 -22.21 -3.86
C SER A 251 10.59 -23.19 -2.92
N MET A 252 10.71 -22.99 -1.60
CA MET A 252 10.18 -23.89 -0.56
C MET A 252 8.85 -23.43 0.03
N MET A 253 8.40 -22.21 -0.27
CA MET A 253 7.19 -21.64 0.32
C MET A 253 5.92 -22.46 0.02
N GLU A 254 5.83 -23.09 -1.15
CA GLU A 254 4.69 -23.95 -1.52
C GLU A 254 4.72 -25.31 -0.79
N TYR A 255 5.84 -25.66 -0.15
CA TYR A 255 6.06 -26.95 0.49
C TYR A 255 5.80 -26.93 2.00
N VAL A 256 5.76 -25.76 2.63
CA VAL A 256 5.74 -25.59 4.09
C VAL A 256 4.55 -26.26 4.80
N LEU A 257 3.41 -26.45 4.13
CA LEU A 257 2.27 -27.16 4.72
C LEU A 257 2.48 -28.66 4.82
N TYR A 258 3.31 -29.25 3.97
CA TYR A 258 3.60 -30.69 4.01
C TYR A 258 4.48 -31.07 5.20
N SER A 259 5.40 -30.20 5.62
CA SER A 259 6.17 -30.40 6.85
C SER A 259 5.30 -30.25 8.10
N LEU A 260 4.30 -29.36 8.06
CA LEU A 260 3.31 -29.22 9.14
C LEU A 260 2.38 -30.44 9.23
N ASP A 261 2.06 -31.07 8.09
CA ASP A 261 1.23 -32.28 8.02
C ASP A 261 1.87 -33.50 8.71
N LEU A 262 3.17 -33.46 9.03
CA LEU A 262 3.82 -34.51 9.83
C LEU A 262 3.17 -34.69 11.21
N TYR A 263 2.61 -33.60 11.79
CA TYR A 263 1.88 -33.70 13.04
C TYR A 263 0.62 -34.56 12.93
N ASN A 264 -0.04 -34.60 11.76
CA ASN A 264 -1.18 -35.49 11.53
C ASN A 264 -0.75 -36.97 11.56
N ASP A 265 0.40 -37.28 10.96
CA ASP A 265 0.94 -38.64 10.96
C ASP A 265 1.25 -39.10 12.39
N SER A 266 1.96 -38.27 13.16
CA SER A 266 2.30 -38.56 14.56
C SER A 266 1.06 -38.66 15.45
N ALA A 267 0.09 -37.76 15.29
CA ALA A 267 -1.15 -37.78 16.07
C ALA A 267 -1.99 -39.04 15.78
N HIS A 268 -2.16 -39.40 14.51
CA HIS A 268 -2.87 -40.61 14.13
C HIS A 268 -2.16 -41.86 14.69
N TYR A 269 -0.83 -41.88 14.65
CA TYR A 269 -0.04 -42.99 15.21
C TYR A 269 -0.17 -43.09 16.74
N ALA A 270 -0.12 -41.96 17.44
CA ALA A 270 -0.32 -41.91 18.90
C ALA A 270 -1.69 -42.47 19.31
N LEU A 271 -2.73 -42.13 18.56
CA LEU A 271 -4.11 -42.58 18.83
C LEU A 271 -4.36 -44.04 18.45
N THR A 272 -3.85 -44.51 17.31
CA THR A 272 -4.24 -45.82 16.75
C THR A 272 -3.22 -46.93 16.97
N LYS A 273 -1.92 -46.61 17.13
CA LYS A 273 -0.85 -47.60 17.32
C LYS A 273 -0.33 -47.60 18.75
N PHE A 274 0.09 -46.45 19.29
CA PHE A 274 0.52 -46.38 20.69
C PHE A 274 -0.65 -46.45 21.67
N ASN A 275 -1.80 -45.90 21.27
CA ASN A 275 -3.02 -45.82 22.08
C ASN A 275 -2.73 -45.19 23.45
N LYS A 276 -2.18 -43.96 23.42
CA LYS A 276 -1.81 -43.17 24.60
C LYS A 276 -2.31 -41.73 24.46
N GLN A 277 -3.08 -41.26 25.45
CA GLN A 277 -3.64 -39.92 25.46
C GLN A 277 -2.57 -38.84 25.62
N PHE A 278 -1.66 -38.99 26.59
CA PHE A 278 -0.64 -37.97 26.86
C PHE A 278 0.23 -37.63 25.64
N LEU A 279 0.55 -38.62 24.79
CA LEU A 279 1.29 -38.37 23.55
C LEU A 279 0.49 -37.48 22.59
N TYR A 280 -0.82 -37.68 22.48
CA TYR A 280 -1.67 -36.82 21.67
C TYR A 280 -1.80 -35.43 22.29
N ASP A 281 -1.98 -35.33 23.61
CA ASP A 281 -2.09 -34.07 24.34
C ASP A 281 -0.84 -33.19 24.13
N GLU A 282 0.34 -33.81 24.14
CA GLU A 282 1.62 -33.12 23.87
C GLU A 282 1.76 -32.69 22.41
N ILE A 283 1.38 -33.54 21.44
CA ILE A 283 1.37 -33.17 20.00
C ILE A 283 0.41 -31.99 19.78
N GLU A 284 -0.78 -32.05 20.38
CA GLU A 284 -1.79 -31.00 20.26
C GLU A 284 -1.30 -29.67 20.85
N ALA A 285 -0.69 -29.71 22.03
CA ALA A 285 -0.11 -28.51 22.65
C ALA A 285 1.04 -27.93 21.81
N GLU A 286 1.90 -28.78 21.24
CA GLU A 286 3.00 -28.36 20.38
C GLU A 286 2.47 -27.72 19.08
N VAL A 287 1.48 -28.33 18.43
CA VAL A 287 0.82 -27.79 17.24
C VAL A 287 0.18 -26.44 17.53
N ASN A 288 -0.50 -26.28 18.66
CA ASN A 288 -1.15 -25.02 19.00
C ASN A 288 -0.14 -23.86 19.07
N LEU A 289 0.99 -24.07 19.74
CA LEU A 289 2.08 -23.07 19.82
C LEU A 289 2.74 -22.81 18.46
N CYS A 290 3.09 -23.88 17.74
CA CYS A 290 3.76 -23.78 16.44
C CYS A 290 2.87 -23.12 15.38
N PHE A 291 1.58 -23.42 15.38
CA PHE A 291 0.64 -22.88 14.41
C PHE A 291 0.39 -21.38 14.63
N ASP A 292 0.33 -20.91 15.87
CA ASP A 292 0.27 -19.47 16.16
C ASP A 292 1.51 -18.74 15.63
N GLN A 293 2.71 -19.31 15.86
CA GLN A 293 3.96 -18.77 15.30
C GLN A 293 3.98 -18.83 13.77
N PHE A 294 3.50 -19.92 13.18
CA PHE A 294 3.37 -20.09 11.74
C PHE A 294 2.53 -18.96 11.13
N VAL A 295 1.32 -18.72 11.66
CA VAL A 295 0.42 -17.68 11.18
C VAL A 295 1.06 -16.29 11.36
N TYR A 296 1.71 -16.03 12.49
CA TYR A 296 2.38 -14.76 12.74
C TYR A 296 3.52 -14.49 11.75
N LYS A 297 4.49 -15.42 11.66
CA LYS A 297 5.66 -15.27 10.78
C LYS A 297 5.26 -15.22 9.31
N LEU A 298 4.25 -16.01 8.90
CA LEU A 298 3.77 -16.02 7.53
C LEU A 298 3.03 -14.72 7.17
N ALA A 299 2.13 -14.23 8.02
CA ALA A 299 1.41 -12.99 7.75
C ALA A 299 2.35 -11.76 7.74
N ASP A 300 3.31 -11.71 8.67
CA ASP A 300 4.30 -10.63 8.77
C ASP A 300 5.16 -10.54 7.49
N GLN A 301 5.70 -11.66 7.02
CA GLN A 301 6.51 -11.68 5.80
C GLN A 301 5.69 -11.43 4.53
N ILE A 302 4.42 -11.87 4.47
CA ILE A 302 3.51 -11.59 3.34
C ILE A 302 3.26 -10.09 3.23
N PHE A 303 2.92 -9.43 4.35
CA PHE A 303 2.69 -7.99 4.35
C PHE A 303 3.95 -7.22 3.95
N ALA A 304 5.10 -7.56 4.54
CA ALA A 304 6.38 -6.96 4.20
C ALA A 304 6.73 -7.14 2.71
N TYR A 305 6.51 -8.33 2.16
CA TYR A 305 6.75 -8.64 0.74
C TYR A 305 5.93 -7.74 -0.19
N TYR A 306 4.61 -7.67 0.00
CA TYR A 306 3.75 -6.85 -0.86
C TYR A 306 3.96 -5.35 -0.64
N LYS A 307 4.37 -4.91 0.56
CA LYS A 307 4.76 -3.51 0.79
C LYS A 307 6.03 -3.15 0.02
N VAL A 308 7.08 -3.97 0.11
CA VAL A 308 8.33 -3.74 -0.63
C VAL A 308 8.09 -3.78 -2.13
N MET A 309 7.20 -4.66 -2.60
CA MET A 309 6.76 -4.70 -3.99
C MET A 309 6.08 -3.38 -4.41
N ALA A 310 5.11 -2.88 -3.64
CA ALA A 310 4.44 -1.62 -3.91
C ALA A 310 5.42 -0.43 -4.00
N GLY A 311 6.28 -0.26 -2.99
CA GLY A 311 7.32 0.77 -3.00
C GLY A 311 8.31 0.59 -4.16
N SER A 312 8.56 -0.65 -4.59
CA SER A 312 9.47 -0.89 -5.72
C SER A 312 8.84 -0.56 -7.08
N LEU A 313 7.56 -0.84 -7.25
CA LEU A 313 6.78 -0.56 -8.47
C LEU A 313 6.68 0.94 -8.70
N LEU A 314 6.36 1.70 -7.66
CA LEU A 314 6.15 3.16 -7.71
C LEU A 314 7.45 3.97 -7.70
N LEU A 315 8.59 3.38 -7.35
CA LEU A 315 9.86 4.12 -7.36
C LEU A 315 10.25 4.50 -8.80
N ASP A 316 10.64 5.77 -8.96
CA ASP A 316 11.04 6.35 -10.24
C ASP A 316 12.14 5.54 -10.93
N LYS A 317 11.95 5.28 -12.23
CA LYS A 317 12.82 4.40 -13.01
C LYS A 317 14.11 5.11 -13.40
N ARG A 318 14.08 6.44 -13.60
CA ARG A 318 15.28 7.22 -13.91
C ARG A 318 16.21 7.26 -12.69
N LEU A 319 15.68 7.56 -11.50
CA LEU A 319 16.44 7.53 -10.25
C LEU A 319 17.13 6.18 -10.05
N ARG A 320 16.42 5.06 -10.24
CA ARG A 320 17.04 3.72 -10.16
C ARG A 320 18.23 3.56 -11.10
N SER A 321 18.13 4.05 -12.34
CA SER A 321 19.23 3.97 -13.31
C SER A 321 20.41 4.85 -12.92
N GLU A 322 20.17 6.06 -12.40
CA GLU A 322 21.23 6.96 -11.94
C GLU A 322 21.96 6.39 -10.71
N CYS A 323 21.23 5.89 -9.72
CA CYS A 323 21.81 5.22 -8.56
C CYS A 323 22.66 4.01 -8.96
N LYS A 324 22.23 3.24 -9.97
CA LYS A 324 23.03 2.14 -10.53
C LYS A 324 24.33 2.63 -11.16
N ASN A 325 24.29 3.71 -11.94
CA ASN A 325 25.46 4.29 -12.59
C ASN A 325 26.47 4.86 -11.56
N GLN A 326 25.98 5.31 -10.41
CA GLN A 326 26.79 5.82 -9.30
C GLN A 326 27.30 4.70 -8.35
N GLY A 327 27.03 3.43 -8.65
CA GLY A 327 27.42 2.31 -7.78
C GLY A 327 26.55 2.10 -6.54
N ALA A 328 25.45 2.84 -6.38
CA ALA A 328 24.50 2.77 -5.27
C ALA A 328 23.20 2.07 -5.69
N THR A 329 23.28 0.88 -6.29
CA THR A 329 22.11 0.21 -6.89
C THR A 329 21.01 -0.09 -5.86
N ILE A 330 19.79 0.39 -6.13
CA ILE A 330 18.60 0.04 -5.35
C ILE A 330 18.08 -1.31 -5.86
N HIS A 331 18.46 -2.40 -5.17
CA HIS A 331 18.09 -3.76 -5.53
C HIS A 331 16.57 -3.95 -5.63
N LEU A 332 16.14 -4.73 -6.63
CA LEU A 332 14.75 -5.17 -6.72
C LEU A 332 14.49 -6.25 -5.67
N PRO A 333 13.28 -6.30 -5.09
CA PRO A 333 12.92 -7.37 -4.17
C PRO A 333 12.93 -8.73 -4.90
N PRO A 334 13.45 -9.78 -4.28
CA PRO A 334 13.30 -11.15 -4.78
C PRO A 334 11.81 -11.50 -4.91
N SER A 335 11.45 -12.24 -5.95
CA SER A 335 10.08 -12.79 -6.08
C SER A 335 9.86 -13.93 -5.09
N ASN A 336 8.61 -14.17 -4.68
CA ASN A 336 8.25 -15.22 -3.74
C ASN A 336 6.88 -15.84 -4.11
N ARG A 337 6.53 -16.98 -3.49
CA ARG A 337 5.41 -17.87 -3.87
C ARG A 337 4.40 -18.04 -2.73
N TYR A 338 3.83 -16.94 -2.24
CA TYR A 338 2.83 -16.97 -1.17
C TYR A 338 1.40 -17.30 -1.65
N GLU A 339 1.14 -17.28 -2.96
CA GLU A 339 -0.22 -17.37 -3.51
C GLU A 339 -0.96 -18.66 -3.15
N THR A 340 -0.26 -19.80 -3.14
CA THR A 340 -0.85 -21.10 -2.81
C THR A 340 -1.27 -21.17 -1.34
N LEU A 341 -0.48 -20.57 -0.45
CA LEU A 341 -0.77 -20.44 0.98
C LEU A 341 -1.95 -19.50 1.22
N LEU A 342 -1.98 -18.36 0.53
CA LEU A 342 -3.07 -17.40 0.60
C LEU A 342 -4.40 -18.00 0.10
N LYS A 343 -4.38 -19.01 -0.78
CA LYS A 343 -5.58 -19.68 -1.28
C LYS A 343 -6.13 -20.77 -0.35
N GLN A 344 -5.43 -21.12 0.73
CA GLN A 344 -5.86 -22.19 1.63
C GLN A 344 -7.05 -21.77 2.50
N ARG A 345 -8.18 -22.45 2.30
CA ARG A 345 -9.43 -22.20 3.05
C ARG A 345 -9.78 -23.29 4.08
N HIS A 346 -9.12 -24.44 4.01
CA HIS A 346 -9.45 -25.61 4.82
C HIS A 346 -8.23 -26.54 5.02
N VAL A 347 -7.20 -26.05 5.69
CA VAL A 347 -6.04 -26.87 6.09
C VAL A 347 -6.50 -27.90 7.10
N GLN A 348 -6.30 -29.19 6.80
CA GLN A 348 -6.65 -30.29 7.69
C GLN A 348 -5.50 -30.53 8.67
N LEU A 349 -5.72 -30.25 9.96
CA LEU A 349 -4.70 -30.40 10.99
C LEU A 349 -5.32 -30.86 12.30
N LEU A 350 -4.87 -32.00 12.83
CA LEU A 350 -5.38 -32.67 14.01
C LEU A 350 -6.92 -32.84 14.02
N GLY A 351 -7.51 -33.10 12.85
CA GLY A 351 -8.95 -33.23 12.65
C GLY A 351 -9.72 -31.91 12.53
N ARG A 352 -9.05 -30.75 12.65
CA ARG A 352 -9.64 -29.43 12.41
C ARG A 352 -9.53 -29.06 10.94
N SER A 353 -10.49 -28.26 10.47
CA SER A 353 -10.42 -27.58 9.18
C SER A 353 -10.14 -26.09 9.41
N VAL A 354 -8.91 -25.65 9.17
CA VAL A 354 -8.46 -24.29 9.46
C VAL A 354 -8.49 -23.41 8.21
N ASP A 355 -9.19 -22.27 8.27
CA ASP A 355 -9.17 -21.24 7.22
C ASP A 355 -7.93 -20.34 7.39
N LEU A 356 -6.83 -20.74 6.75
CA LEU A 356 -5.56 -20.00 6.80
C LEU A 356 -5.67 -18.62 6.15
N ASN A 357 -6.41 -18.49 5.04
CA ASN A 357 -6.68 -17.20 4.39
C ASN A 357 -7.32 -16.21 5.36
N ARG A 358 -8.34 -16.65 6.11
CA ARG A 358 -8.99 -15.81 7.13
C ARG A 358 -8.01 -15.36 8.20
N LEU A 359 -7.17 -16.26 8.72
CA LEU A 359 -6.21 -15.93 9.76
C LEU A 359 -5.16 -14.92 9.26
N ILE A 360 -4.61 -15.12 8.07
CA ILE A 360 -3.67 -14.18 7.43
C ILE A 360 -4.35 -12.83 7.21
N THR A 361 -5.58 -12.81 6.67
CA THR A 361 -6.35 -11.57 6.43
C THR A 361 -6.48 -10.72 7.68
N GLN A 362 -6.78 -11.33 8.83
CA GLN A 362 -6.89 -10.60 10.11
C GLN A 362 -5.58 -9.86 10.45
N ARG A 363 -4.43 -10.49 10.30
CA ARG A 363 -3.13 -9.89 10.67
C ARG A 363 -2.69 -8.85 9.63
N VAL A 364 -2.90 -9.15 8.35
CA VAL A 364 -2.61 -8.22 7.26
C VAL A 364 -3.48 -6.97 7.34
N SER A 365 -4.75 -7.10 7.72
CA SER A 365 -5.65 -5.97 7.94
C SER A 365 -5.11 -5.06 9.06
N VAL A 366 -4.74 -5.62 10.21
CA VAL A 366 -4.10 -4.86 11.31
C VAL A 366 -2.82 -4.17 10.86
N ALA A 367 -1.99 -4.85 10.06
CA ALA A 367 -0.77 -4.27 9.52
C ALA A 367 -1.04 -3.09 8.56
N MET A 368 -2.09 -3.17 7.73
CA MET A 368 -2.55 -2.06 6.89
C MET A 368 -3.00 -0.86 7.72
N TYR A 369 -3.85 -1.05 8.74
CA TYR A 369 -4.26 0.02 9.66
C TYR A 369 -3.06 0.66 10.33
N LYS A 370 -2.12 -0.15 10.86
CA LYS A 370 -0.89 0.36 11.48
C LYS A 370 -0.02 1.17 10.51
N SER A 371 0.03 0.79 9.24
CA SER A 371 0.74 1.56 8.21
C SER A 371 0.12 2.92 7.92
N LEU A 372 -1.21 2.99 7.87
CA LEU A 372 -1.93 4.25 7.67
C LEU A 372 -1.81 5.16 8.89
N GLU A 373 -1.99 4.60 10.08
CA GLU A 373 -1.79 5.30 11.36
C GLU A 373 -0.40 5.91 11.46
N LEU A 374 0.63 5.14 11.12
CA LEU A 374 2.01 5.61 11.15
C LEU A 374 2.25 6.73 10.13
N ALA A 375 1.70 6.62 8.93
CA ALA A 375 1.84 7.65 7.90
C ALA A 375 1.25 8.99 8.36
N ILE A 376 0.04 8.96 8.93
CA ILE A 376 -0.65 10.17 9.44
C ILE A 376 0.07 10.72 10.67
N GLY A 377 0.42 9.87 11.64
CA GLY A 377 1.15 10.30 12.83
C GLY A 377 2.55 10.86 12.53
N ARG A 378 3.17 10.45 11.42
CA ARG A 378 4.44 11.02 10.94
C ARG A 378 4.22 12.45 10.47
N PHE A 379 3.16 12.69 9.70
CA PHE A 379 2.79 14.03 9.26
C PHE A 379 2.48 14.96 10.44
N GLU A 380 1.76 14.48 11.46
CA GLU A 380 1.47 15.24 12.69
C GLU A 380 2.73 15.66 13.47
N SER A 381 3.85 14.95 13.29
CA SER A 381 5.14 15.29 13.90
C SER A 381 6.02 16.25 13.06
N GLU A 382 5.57 16.63 11.86
CA GLU A 382 6.33 17.40 10.90
C GLU A 382 5.59 18.66 10.43
N ASP A 383 6.30 19.55 9.72
CA ASP A 383 5.72 20.77 9.16
C ASP A 383 4.89 20.51 7.88
N LEU A 384 4.17 21.55 7.42
CA LEU A 384 3.30 21.48 6.25
C LEU A 384 4.00 20.96 4.98
N THR A 385 5.32 21.16 4.84
CA THR A 385 6.05 20.74 3.63
C THR A 385 6.13 19.22 3.47
N SER A 386 6.02 18.49 4.57
CA SER A 386 6.06 17.02 4.60
C SER A 386 4.78 16.37 4.04
N ILE A 387 3.73 17.14 3.75
CA ILE A 387 2.47 16.60 3.21
C ILE A 387 2.65 15.87 1.86
N VAL A 388 3.66 16.26 1.08
CA VAL A 388 4.01 15.58 -0.20
C VAL A 388 4.59 14.18 0.06
N GLU A 389 5.36 14.01 1.15
CA GLU A 389 5.85 12.69 1.59
C GLU A 389 4.68 11.83 2.09
N LEU A 390 3.76 12.42 2.87
CA LEU A 390 2.54 11.74 3.33
C LEU A 390 1.75 11.17 2.15
N ASP A 391 1.48 12.00 1.14
CA ASP A 391 0.71 11.60 -0.03
C ASP A 391 1.35 10.44 -0.79
N GLY A 392 2.67 10.51 -1.02
CA GLY A 392 3.43 9.43 -1.62
C GLY A 392 3.35 8.14 -0.83
N LEU A 393 3.42 8.23 0.50
CA LEU A 393 3.32 7.07 1.39
C LEU A 393 1.90 6.49 1.42
N LEU A 394 0.86 7.32 1.39
CA LEU A 394 -0.53 6.88 1.25
C LEU A 394 -0.76 6.16 -0.08
N GLU A 395 -0.14 6.60 -1.16
CA GLU A 395 -0.24 5.92 -2.47
C GLU A 395 0.50 4.58 -2.49
N ILE A 396 1.64 4.45 -1.80
CA ILE A 396 2.29 3.15 -1.56
C ILE A 396 1.38 2.23 -0.76
N ASN A 397 0.69 2.73 0.27
CA ASN A 397 -0.27 1.96 1.04
C ASN A 397 -1.48 1.54 0.17
N ARG A 398 -1.98 2.42 -0.71
CA ARG A 398 -3.04 2.09 -1.68
C ARG A 398 -2.61 0.98 -2.62
N MET A 399 -1.41 1.06 -3.19
CA MET A 399 -0.85 0.01 -4.04
C MET A 399 -0.66 -1.30 -3.27
N THR A 400 -0.21 -1.24 -2.00
CA THR A 400 -0.09 -2.42 -1.13
C THR A 400 -1.45 -3.10 -0.92
N HIS A 401 -2.48 -2.31 -0.61
CA HIS A 401 -3.87 -2.77 -0.50
C HIS A 401 -4.35 -3.44 -1.79
N GLN A 402 -4.11 -2.83 -2.95
CA GLN A 402 -4.49 -3.39 -4.25
C GLN A 402 -3.81 -4.73 -4.54
N LEU A 403 -2.52 -4.87 -4.21
CA LEU A 403 -1.78 -6.12 -4.39
C LEU A 403 -2.31 -7.24 -3.48
N LEU A 404 -2.59 -6.92 -2.22
CA LEU A 404 -3.13 -7.86 -1.23
C LEU A 404 -4.58 -8.27 -1.54
N SER A 405 -5.40 -7.33 -2.01
CA SER A 405 -6.82 -7.54 -2.31
C SER A 405 -7.06 -8.51 -3.47
N LYS A 406 -6.02 -8.87 -4.23
CA LYS A 406 -6.09 -9.96 -5.23
C LYS A 406 -6.30 -11.34 -4.59
N TYR A 407 -5.90 -11.50 -3.33
CA TYR A 407 -5.90 -12.79 -2.63
C TYR A 407 -6.70 -12.75 -1.32
N LEU A 408 -6.81 -11.58 -0.69
CA LEU A 408 -7.45 -11.38 0.60
C LEU A 408 -8.67 -10.47 0.47
N THR A 409 -9.68 -10.70 1.31
CA THR A 409 -10.82 -9.78 1.41
C THR A 409 -10.55 -8.79 2.53
N LEU A 410 -10.07 -7.60 2.17
CA LEU A 410 -9.84 -6.49 3.10
C LEU A 410 -11.01 -5.50 3.03
N ASP A 411 -11.15 -4.67 4.07
CA ASP A 411 -12.00 -3.49 4.00
C ASP A 411 -11.53 -2.59 2.85
N SER A 412 -12.42 -1.73 2.33
CA SER A 412 -12.03 -0.82 1.27
C SER A 412 -10.92 0.11 1.77
N PHE A 413 -9.98 0.48 0.88
CA PHE A 413 -8.89 1.37 1.26
C PHE A 413 -9.40 2.70 1.82
N ASP A 414 -10.50 3.24 1.27
CA ASP A 414 -11.12 4.48 1.75
C ASP A 414 -11.67 4.34 3.18
N ALA A 415 -12.30 3.20 3.51
CA ALA A 415 -12.76 2.95 4.88
C ALA A 415 -11.57 2.88 5.86
N MET A 416 -10.53 2.10 5.52
CA MET A 416 -9.32 2.00 6.34
C MET A 416 -8.63 3.35 6.54
N PHE A 417 -8.54 4.14 5.47
CA PHE A 417 -7.94 5.48 5.50
C PHE A 417 -8.75 6.45 6.34
N ARG A 418 -10.08 6.50 6.17
CA ARG A 418 -10.95 7.37 6.98
C ARG A 418 -10.90 6.99 8.44
N GLU A 419 -10.86 5.71 8.77
CA GLU A 419 -10.74 5.26 10.16
C GLU A 419 -9.41 5.71 10.78
N ALA A 420 -8.27 5.46 10.12
CA ALA A 420 -6.97 5.93 10.60
C ALA A 420 -6.88 7.47 10.68
N ASN A 421 -7.53 8.17 9.76
CA ASN A 421 -7.62 9.64 9.75
C ASN A 421 -8.67 10.18 10.75
N HIS A 422 -9.33 9.32 11.53
CA HIS A 422 -10.44 9.66 12.44
C HIS A 422 -11.58 10.43 11.75
N ASN A 423 -11.85 10.16 10.47
CA ASN A 423 -12.81 10.86 9.61
C ASN A 423 -14.04 10.00 9.27
N VAL A 424 -14.47 9.15 10.22
CA VAL A 424 -15.69 8.33 10.12
C VAL A 424 -16.79 8.89 11.02
N SER A 425 -16.48 9.10 12.29
CA SER A 425 -17.38 9.67 13.30
C SER A 425 -17.20 11.18 13.51
N ALA A 426 -16.17 11.77 12.90
CA ALA A 426 -15.89 13.20 12.95
C ALA A 426 -15.97 13.82 11.54
N PRO A 427 -16.34 15.11 11.43
CA PRO A 427 -16.47 15.80 10.15
C PRO A 427 -15.12 16.19 9.52
N TYR A 428 -14.05 16.24 10.30
CA TYR A 428 -12.71 16.61 9.85
C TYR A 428 -11.70 15.60 10.38
N GLY A 429 -10.90 15.05 9.48
CA GLY A 429 -9.85 14.12 9.83
C GLY A 429 -8.61 14.81 10.40
N ARG A 430 -7.73 13.99 10.98
CA ARG A 430 -6.43 14.37 11.53
C ARG A 430 -5.57 15.19 10.57
N ILE A 431 -5.50 14.80 9.29
CA ILE A 431 -4.73 15.52 8.27
C ILE A 431 -5.25 16.96 8.11
N THR A 432 -6.56 17.17 8.03
CA THR A 432 -7.17 18.51 7.88
C THR A 432 -6.87 19.37 9.10
N LEU A 433 -7.00 18.81 10.30
CA LEU A 433 -6.72 19.50 11.55
C LEU A 433 -5.24 19.89 11.66
N HIS A 434 -4.33 18.99 11.28
CA HIS A 434 -2.90 19.27 11.30
C HIS A 434 -2.49 20.30 10.25
N VAL A 435 -3.10 20.29 9.05
CA VAL A 435 -2.88 21.35 8.06
C VAL A 435 -3.25 22.71 8.63
N PHE A 436 -4.41 22.85 9.26
CA PHE A 436 -4.78 24.11 9.90
C PHE A 436 -3.85 24.50 11.05
N TRP A 437 -3.45 23.53 11.87
CA TRP A 437 -2.48 23.73 12.96
C TRP A 437 -1.16 24.31 12.42
N GLU A 438 -0.58 23.68 11.41
CA GLU A 438 0.67 24.12 10.79
C GLU A 438 0.50 25.43 10.02
N LEU A 439 -0.69 25.71 9.47
CA LEU A 439 -0.97 27.02 8.90
C LEU A 439 -0.87 28.11 9.96
N ASN A 440 -1.56 27.93 11.08
CA ASN A 440 -1.65 28.91 12.16
C ASN A 440 -0.31 29.13 12.88
N TYR A 441 0.44 28.05 13.16
CA TYR A 441 1.64 28.12 14.00
C TYR A 441 2.96 28.22 13.24
N ASP A 442 3.02 27.85 11.95
CA ASP A 442 4.27 27.87 11.18
C ASP A 442 4.14 28.65 9.86
N PHE A 443 3.20 28.28 8.99
CA PHE A 443 3.11 28.86 7.64
C PHE A 443 2.88 30.38 7.66
N LEU A 444 1.81 30.83 8.32
CA LEU A 444 1.47 32.25 8.39
C LEU A 444 2.60 33.09 8.99
N PRO A 445 3.16 32.75 10.17
CA PRO A 445 4.18 33.59 10.80
C PRO A 445 5.56 33.47 10.15
N ASN A 446 5.95 32.30 9.60
CA ASN A 446 7.34 32.03 9.23
C ASN A 446 7.65 32.05 7.72
N TYR A 447 6.67 32.15 6.80
CA TYR A 447 6.93 32.05 5.36
C TYR A 447 6.83 33.37 4.56
N CYS A 448 7.78 33.61 3.66
CA CYS A 448 7.86 34.71 2.69
C CYS A 448 7.29 34.25 1.34
N TYR A 449 6.21 34.86 0.86
CA TYR A 449 5.78 34.65 -0.52
C TYR A 449 6.71 35.35 -1.52
N ASN A 450 7.00 34.69 -2.64
CA ASN A 450 7.69 35.27 -3.80
C ASN A 450 6.82 35.07 -5.05
N GLY A 451 6.10 36.12 -5.46
CA GLY A 451 5.15 36.11 -6.57
C GLY A 451 5.78 35.82 -7.92
N SER A 452 7.06 36.14 -8.12
CA SER A 452 7.78 35.81 -9.36
C SER A 452 8.01 34.31 -9.54
N THR A 453 8.14 33.57 -8.43
CA THR A 453 8.36 32.11 -8.45
C THR A 453 7.13 31.30 -8.10
N ASN A 454 6.06 31.96 -7.62
CA ASN A 454 4.87 31.35 -7.03
C ASN A 454 5.23 30.33 -5.92
N ARG A 455 6.14 30.72 -5.02
CA ARG A 455 6.61 29.88 -3.90
C ARG A 455 6.76 30.68 -2.64
N PHE A 456 6.56 30.01 -1.52
CA PHE A 456 6.89 30.49 -0.19
C PHE A 456 8.19 29.87 0.30
N VAL A 457 9.02 30.67 0.98
CA VAL A 457 10.28 30.22 1.63
C VAL A 457 10.32 30.70 3.07
N ARG A 458 11.07 30.04 3.95
CA ARG A 458 11.16 30.46 5.36
C ARG A 458 11.82 31.85 5.51
N THR A 459 11.41 32.56 6.54
CA THR A 459 11.96 33.86 6.96
C THR A 459 13.38 33.75 7.50
N VAL A 460 13.97 34.89 7.87
CA VAL A 460 15.27 35.00 8.51
C VAL A 460 15.24 34.54 9.96
N LEU A 461 16.38 34.07 10.46
CA LEU A 461 16.50 33.46 11.80
C LEU A 461 15.86 34.28 12.95
N PRO A 462 16.02 35.62 13.06
CA PRO A 462 15.43 36.38 14.17
C PRO A 462 13.90 36.42 14.19
N PHE A 463 13.26 36.10 13.07
CA PHE A 463 11.80 36.10 12.89
C PHE A 463 11.24 34.68 12.79
N SER A 464 12.09 33.65 12.85
CA SER A 464 11.67 32.26 12.84
C SER A 464 11.13 31.87 14.21
N GLN A 465 9.82 31.74 14.32
CA GLN A 465 9.16 31.26 15.53
C GLN A 465 9.21 29.73 15.54
N GLU A 466 10.18 29.16 16.27
CA GLU A 466 10.28 27.71 16.40
C GLU A 466 9.23 27.17 17.38
N PHE A 467 8.53 26.13 16.94
CA PHE A 467 7.63 25.33 17.77
C PHE A 467 8.21 23.91 17.91
N GLN A 468 8.35 23.43 19.14
CA GLN A 468 8.83 22.08 19.41
C GLN A 468 7.76 21.05 19.03
N ARG A 469 8.08 20.18 18.06
CA ARG A 469 7.22 19.07 17.64
C ARG A 469 7.68 17.77 18.29
N ASP A 470 6.73 16.96 18.73
CA ASP A 470 7.01 15.64 19.29
C ASP A 470 7.44 14.67 18.19
N LYS A 471 8.65 14.11 18.29
CA LYS A 471 9.16 13.16 17.31
C LYS A 471 8.47 11.81 17.43
N GLN A 472 7.98 11.28 16.32
CA GLN A 472 7.41 9.94 16.26
C GLN A 472 8.48 8.85 16.49
N PRO A 473 8.17 7.77 17.24
CA PRO A 473 9.10 6.64 17.43
C PRO A 473 9.35 5.86 16.13
N ASN A 474 10.56 5.33 15.98
CA ASN A 474 10.97 4.54 14.80
C ASN A 474 10.13 3.26 14.67
N ALA A 475 9.52 3.05 13.50
CA ALA A 475 8.81 1.83 13.15
C ALA A 475 9.64 0.92 12.23
N GLN A 476 9.24 -0.36 12.14
CA GLN A 476 9.84 -1.29 11.19
C GLN A 476 9.57 -0.82 9.74
N PRO A 477 10.52 -1.02 8.80
CA PRO A 477 10.41 -0.50 7.43
C PRO A 477 9.16 -0.92 6.66
N GLN A 478 8.61 -2.11 6.92
CA GLN A 478 7.39 -2.62 6.29
C GLN A 478 6.14 -1.78 6.61
N TYR A 479 6.15 -1.01 7.70
CA TYR A 479 5.05 -0.10 8.00
C TYR A 479 5.14 1.24 7.26
N LEU A 480 6.32 1.55 6.68
CA LEU A 480 6.60 2.74 5.87
C LEU A 480 6.67 2.35 4.38
N HIS A 481 7.81 2.59 3.71
CA HIS A 481 8.02 2.35 2.28
C HIS A 481 8.44 0.91 1.94
N GLY A 482 8.58 0.03 2.93
CA GLY A 482 8.85 -1.41 2.77
C GLY A 482 10.21 -1.85 3.29
N SER A 483 11.30 -1.19 2.89
CA SER A 483 12.67 -1.56 3.27
C SER A 483 13.50 -0.34 3.65
N LYS A 484 14.64 -0.54 4.33
CA LYS A 484 15.56 0.56 4.69
C LYS A 484 16.05 1.34 3.45
N ALA A 485 16.36 0.63 2.37
CA ALA A 485 16.80 1.23 1.11
C ALA A 485 15.69 2.08 0.46
N LEU A 486 14.45 1.58 0.46
CA LEU A 486 13.31 2.33 -0.08
C LEU A 486 12.97 3.54 0.80
N ASN A 487 13.01 3.41 2.13
CA ASN A 487 12.81 4.55 3.04
C ASN A 487 13.81 5.68 2.74
N LEU A 488 15.09 5.36 2.54
CA LEU A 488 16.13 6.34 2.21
C LEU A 488 15.93 6.96 0.82
N ALA A 489 15.55 6.14 -0.17
CA ALA A 489 15.28 6.62 -1.53
C ALA A 489 14.11 7.61 -1.56
N TYR A 490 12.97 7.25 -0.94
CA TYR A 490 11.80 8.12 -0.88
C TYR A 490 12.03 9.37 -0.01
N SER A 491 12.71 9.24 1.13
CA SER A 491 13.08 10.41 1.94
C SER A 491 13.97 11.38 1.16
N SER A 492 14.89 10.88 0.33
CA SER A 492 15.69 11.71 -0.57
C SER A 492 14.85 12.39 -1.66
N ILE A 493 13.89 11.68 -2.26
CA ILE A 493 12.96 12.25 -3.26
C ILE A 493 12.19 13.41 -2.64
N TYR A 494 11.54 13.17 -1.48
CA TYR A 494 10.68 14.15 -0.84
C TYR A 494 11.46 15.25 -0.11
N GLY A 495 12.75 15.05 0.15
CA GLY A 495 13.68 16.09 0.62
C GLY A 495 13.67 17.34 -0.27
N SER A 496 13.43 17.19 -1.57
CA SER A 496 13.34 18.31 -2.53
C SER A 496 12.14 19.25 -2.29
N TYR A 497 11.16 18.81 -1.51
CA TYR A 497 9.93 19.57 -1.23
C TYR A 497 9.95 20.26 0.14
N ARG A 498 11.03 20.11 0.92
CA ARG A 498 11.10 20.61 2.32
C ARG A 498 11.46 22.08 2.44
N ASN A 499 12.08 22.68 1.41
CA ASN A 499 12.63 24.03 1.49
C ASN A 499 11.70 25.13 0.98
N PHE A 500 10.49 24.77 0.51
CA PHE A 500 9.50 25.73 0.02
C PHE A 500 8.08 25.19 0.16
N VAL A 501 7.08 26.06 0.01
CA VAL A 501 5.67 25.68 -0.23
C VAL A 501 5.23 26.29 -1.55
N GLY A 502 4.61 25.51 -2.44
CA GLY A 502 4.18 25.97 -3.76
C GLY A 502 3.14 25.04 -4.38
N PRO A 503 2.92 25.13 -5.70
CA PRO A 503 1.89 24.36 -6.40
C PRO A 503 1.81 22.86 -6.06
N PRO A 504 2.91 22.09 -5.96
CA PRO A 504 2.80 20.66 -5.61
C PRO A 504 2.22 20.43 -4.20
N HIS A 505 2.53 21.30 -3.25
CA HIS A 505 1.98 21.21 -1.90
C HIS A 505 0.49 21.57 -1.89
N PHE A 506 0.10 22.68 -2.54
CA PHE A 506 -1.30 23.09 -2.62
C PHE A 506 -2.17 22.06 -3.33
N GLN A 507 -1.66 21.39 -4.37
CA GLN A 507 -2.37 20.30 -5.04
C GLN A 507 -2.65 19.12 -4.10
N VAL A 508 -1.67 18.73 -3.27
CA VAL A 508 -1.85 17.66 -2.28
C VAL A 508 -2.81 18.08 -1.18
N ILE A 509 -2.68 19.30 -0.65
CA ILE A 509 -3.60 19.85 0.35
C ILE A 509 -5.03 19.82 -0.19
N CYS A 510 -5.24 20.27 -1.43
CA CYS A 510 -6.54 20.30 -2.08
C CYS A 510 -7.19 18.90 -2.11
N ARG A 511 -6.46 17.89 -2.61
CA ARG A 511 -6.96 16.52 -2.72
C ARG A 511 -7.23 15.86 -1.37
N LEU A 512 -6.37 16.07 -0.36
CA LEU A 512 -6.52 15.44 0.95
C LEU A 512 -7.60 16.09 1.82
N LEU A 513 -7.82 17.40 1.69
CA LEU A 513 -8.86 18.12 2.44
C LEU A 513 -10.24 18.00 1.77
N GLY A 514 -10.28 17.98 0.44
CA GLY A 514 -11.51 18.09 -0.33
C GLY A 514 -12.28 19.38 -0.02
N TYR A 515 -13.48 19.51 -0.58
CA TYR A 515 -14.30 20.73 -0.40
C TYR A 515 -14.56 21.09 1.06
N GLN A 516 -14.93 20.10 1.88
CA GLN A 516 -15.28 20.32 3.28
C GLN A 516 -14.07 20.79 4.11
N GLY A 517 -12.89 20.20 3.88
CA GLY A 517 -11.66 20.61 4.54
C GLY A 517 -11.19 22.00 4.10
N ILE A 518 -11.27 22.31 2.80
CA ILE A 518 -10.91 23.64 2.28
C ILE A 518 -11.84 24.71 2.87
N ALA A 519 -13.15 24.44 2.92
CA ALA A 519 -14.14 25.38 3.46
C ALA A 519 -13.87 25.73 4.93
N VAL A 520 -13.60 24.72 5.79
CA VAL A 520 -13.30 24.99 7.21
C VAL A 520 -11.98 25.74 7.38
N VAL A 521 -10.94 25.41 6.60
CA VAL A 521 -9.66 26.12 6.66
C VAL A 521 -9.85 27.58 6.24
N MET A 522 -10.60 27.86 5.17
CA MET A 522 -10.89 29.24 4.76
C MET A 522 -11.67 30.02 5.83
N GLU A 523 -12.68 29.41 6.47
CA GLU A 523 -13.44 30.04 7.55
C GLU A 523 -12.57 30.33 8.78
N GLU A 524 -11.71 29.41 9.19
CA GLU A 524 -10.79 29.64 10.31
C GLU A 524 -9.72 30.69 9.97
N LEU A 525 -9.19 30.70 8.74
CA LEU A 525 -8.29 31.77 8.28
C LEU A 525 -8.97 33.14 8.29
N LEU A 526 -10.24 33.23 7.92
CA LEU A 526 -11.01 34.48 8.06
C LEU A 526 -11.13 34.92 9.52
N LYS A 527 -11.29 34.00 10.47
CA LYS A 527 -11.30 34.33 11.90
C LYS A 527 -9.93 34.81 12.38
N VAL A 528 -8.83 34.21 11.91
CA VAL A 528 -7.46 34.68 12.18
C VAL A 528 -7.27 36.10 11.65
N VAL A 529 -7.62 36.35 10.38
CA VAL A 529 -7.54 37.69 9.76
C VAL A 529 -8.39 38.70 10.54
N LYS A 530 -9.62 38.34 10.92
CA LYS A 530 -10.48 39.19 11.76
C LYS A 530 -9.82 39.53 13.09
N SER A 531 -9.28 38.53 13.78
CA SER A 531 -8.61 38.68 15.08
C SER A 531 -7.40 39.62 14.98
N LEU A 532 -6.58 39.46 13.94
CA LEU A 532 -5.41 40.34 13.72
C LEU A 532 -5.83 41.76 13.35
N LEU A 533 -6.75 41.92 12.39
CA LEU A 533 -7.20 43.24 11.92
C LEU A 533 -7.96 44.03 12.98
N GLN A 534 -8.75 43.40 13.84
CA GLN A 534 -9.53 44.06 14.89
C GLN A 534 -8.81 44.10 16.24
N GLY A 535 -7.75 43.30 16.42
CA GLY A 535 -6.96 43.24 17.64
C GLY A 535 -5.66 44.03 17.51
N THR A 536 -4.55 43.32 17.30
CA THR A 536 -3.20 43.90 17.33
C THR A 536 -2.98 44.93 16.23
N ILE A 537 -3.37 44.64 14.99
CA ILE A 537 -3.15 45.59 13.87
C ILE A 537 -3.95 46.88 14.12
N LEU A 538 -5.23 46.79 14.53
CA LEU A 538 -6.03 47.98 14.84
C LEU A 538 -5.39 48.83 15.93
N GLN A 539 -4.90 48.19 17.00
CA GLN A 539 -4.24 48.88 18.10
C GLN A 539 -3.02 49.65 17.61
N TYR A 540 -2.13 49.01 16.84
CA TYR A 540 -0.93 49.69 16.31
C TYR A 540 -1.28 50.73 15.24
N VAL A 541 -2.32 50.54 14.44
CA VAL A 541 -2.79 51.56 13.50
C VAL A 541 -3.27 52.80 14.25
N LYS A 542 -4.05 52.65 15.32
CA LYS A 542 -4.47 53.78 16.18
C LYS A 542 -3.27 54.49 16.80
N THR A 543 -2.33 53.74 17.37
CA THR A 543 -1.11 54.30 17.96
C THR A 543 -0.27 55.05 16.93
N LEU A 544 0.04 54.41 15.79
CA LEU A 544 0.89 55.02 14.76
C LEU A 544 0.20 56.18 14.05
N MET A 545 -1.13 56.22 13.97
CA MET A 545 -1.86 57.37 13.42
C MET A 545 -1.77 58.61 14.32
N GLU A 546 -1.62 58.44 15.64
CA GLU A 546 -1.32 59.56 16.54
C GLU A 546 0.15 60.01 16.47
N VAL A 547 1.06 59.09 16.16
CA VAL A 547 2.49 59.37 15.91
C VAL A 547 2.71 60.02 14.54
N MET A 548 1.83 59.77 13.56
CA MET A 548 1.92 60.38 12.23
C MET A 548 1.84 61.92 12.30
N PRO A 549 2.59 62.63 11.44
CA PRO A 549 2.48 64.08 11.35
C PRO A 549 1.05 64.46 10.95
N LYS A 550 0.41 65.36 11.71
CA LYS A 550 -1.00 65.74 11.46
C LYS A 550 -1.25 66.21 10.01
N VAL A 551 -0.25 66.89 9.43
CA VAL A 551 -0.27 67.38 8.05
C VAL A 551 1.12 67.14 7.43
N CYS A 552 1.17 66.49 6.26
CA CYS A 552 2.40 66.28 5.51
C CYS A 552 2.17 66.61 4.03
N ARG A 553 2.62 67.82 3.63
CA ARG A 553 2.52 68.31 2.25
C ARG A 553 3.53 67.61 1.36
N LEU A 554 3.17 67.40 0.10
CA LEU A 554 4.14 67.02 -0.93
C LEU A 554 4.89 68.29 -1.41
N PRO A 555 6.20 68.44 -1.14
CA PRO A 555 6.92 69.64 -1.53
C PRO A 555 6.99 69.75 -3.06
N ARG A 556 7.03 70.99 -3.57
CA ARG A 556 7.06 71.21 -5.03
C ARG A 556 8.40 70.78 -5.64
N HIS A 557 8.43 70.62 -6.96
CA HIS A 557 9.61 70.13 -7.69
C HIS A 557 10.84 71.04 -7.52
N GLU A 558 10.65 72.33 -7.24
CA GLU A 558 11.72 73.31 -7.08
C GLU A 558 12.60 73.08 -5.86
N TYR A 559 12.11 72.35 -4.84
CA TYR A 559 12.89 71.96 -3.67
C TYR A 559 13.99 70.92 -4.00
N GLY A 560 13.88 70.23 -5.14
CA GLY A 560 14.78 69.17 -5.56
C GLY A 560 14.62 67.87 -4.76
N SER A 561 14.94 66.75 -5.39
CA SER A 561 14.80 65.42 -4.80
C SER A 561 15.63 65.18 -3.52
N PRO A 562 16.84 65.75 -3.33
CA PRO A 562 17.56 65.64 -2.05
C PRO A 562 16.83 66.34 -0.89
N GLY A 563 16.33 67.57 -1.13
CA GLY A 563 15.58 68.32 -0.13
C GLY A 563 14.24 67.69 0.22
N ILE A 564 13.59 67.04 -0.76
CA ILE A 564 12.35 66.28 -0.52
C ILE A 564 12.63 65.03 0.32
N LEU A 565 13.72 64.30 0.05
CA LEU A 565 14.13 63.17 0.87
C LEU A 565 14.43 63.58 2.31
N GLU A 566 15.14 64.70 2.51
CA GLU A 566 15.41 65.25 3.83
C GLU A 566 14.12 65.64 4.57
N PHE A 567 13.19 66.29 3.85
CA PHE A 567 11.88 66.66 4.38
C PHE A 567 11.10 65.44 4.88
N PHE A 568 10.97 64.38 4.07
CA PHE A 568 10.26 63.17 4.50
C PHE A 568 10.97 62.45 5.66
N HIS A 569 12.31 62.44 5.66
CA HIS A 569 13.07 61.92 6.80
C HIS A 569 12.85 62.68 8.10
N HIS A 570 12.53 63.97 8.04
CA HIS A 570 12.20 64.76 9.23
C HIS A 570 10.75 64.52 9.65
N GLN A 571 9.80 64.58 8.72
CA GLN A 571 8.36 64.42 8.99
C GLN A 571 7.98 63.02 9.46
N LEU A 572 8.69 61.98 9.00
CA LEU A 572 8.37 60.57 9.29
C LEU A 572 9.34 59.95 10.29
N LYS A 573 10.16 60.76 10.99
CA LYS A 573 11.21 60.28 11.89
C LYS A 573 10.68 59.30 12.94
N ASP A 574 9.56 59.65 13.58
CA ASP A 574 8.99 58.85 14.67
C ASP A 574 8.42 57.51 14.19
N ILE A 575 8.02 57.41 12.91
CA ILE A 575 7.63 56.14 12.29
C ILE A 575 8.86 55.31 11.91
N VAL A 576 9.92 55.95 11.39
CA VAL A 576 11.19 55.29 11.04
C VAL A 576 11.88 54.69 12.28
N GLU A 577 11.83 55.39 13.41
CA GLU A 577 12.47 54.99 14.67
C GLU A 577 11.58 54.10 15.55
N TYR A 578 10.36 53.77 15.11
CA TYR A 578 9.42 52.94 15.88
C TYR A 578 9.92 51.50 15.98
N ALA A 579 10.38 51.11 17.18
CA ALA A 579 11.09 49.84 17.41
C ALA A 579 10.29 48.59 17.01
N GLU A 580 8.97 48.60 17.26
CA GLU A 580 8.09 47.45 17.03
C GLU A 580 7.46 47.43 15.62
N LEU A 581 7.88 48.32 14.73
CA LEU A 581 7.30 48.42 13.39
C LEU A 581 7.53 47.14 12.59
N LYS A 582 8.76 46.59 12.66
CA LYS A 582 9.10 45.34 11.97
C LYS A 582 8.63 44.11 12.74
N THR A 583 8.93 44.03 14.03
CA THR A 583 8.67 42.84 14.86
C THR A 583 7.20 42.58 15.12
N VAL A 584 6.35 43.61 15.13
CA VAL A 584 4.92 43.47 15.41
C VAL A 584 4.07 43.88 14.21
N CYS A 585 4.23 45.09 13.69
CA CYS A 585 3.33 45.58 12.63
C CYS A 585 3.51 44.82 11.32
N PHE A 586 4.75 44.73 10.81
CA PHE A 586 5.03 44.01 9.56
C PHE A 586 4.80 42.51 9.71
N GLN A 587 5.11 41.93 10.86
CA GLN A 587 4.85 40.52 11.15
C GLN A 587 3.34 40.20 11.09
N ASN A 588 2.48 40.96 11.79
CA ASN A 588 1.04 40.72 11.78
C ASN A 588 0.43 40.96 10.39
N LEU A 589 0.88 41.99 9.66
CA LEU A 589 0.43 42.24 8.29
C LEU A 589 0.86 41.12 7.34
N ARG A 590 2.07 40.58 7.51
CA ARG A 590 2.51 39.42 6.73
C ARG A 590 1.60 38.22 6.95
N GLU A 591 1.24 37.90 8.18
CA GLU A 591 0.34 36.78 8.50
C GLU A 591 -1.01 36.95 7.81
N VAL A 592 -1.59 38.16 7.84
CA VAL A 592 -2.81 38.48 7.09
C VAL A 592 -2.62 38.26 5.59
N GLY A 593 -1.51 38.71 5.02
CA GLY A 593 -1.23 38.56 3.60
C GLY A 593 -1.04 37.11 3.18
N ASN A 594 -0.32 36.32 3.99
CA ASN A 594 -0.12 34.89 3.78
C ASN A 594 -1.44 34.12 3.85
N ALA A 595 -2.36 34.49 4.74
CA ALA A 595 -3.68 33.88 4.83
C ALA A 595 -4.52 34.15 3.58
N VAL A 596 -4.52 35.39 3.09
CA VAL A 596 -5.23 35.78 1.86
C VAL A 596 -4.64 35.10 0.63
N LEU A 597 -3.30 35.06 0.54
CA LEU A 597 -2.59 34.34 -0.52
C LEU A 597 -2.89 32.83 -0.48
N PHE A 598 -2.97 32.22 0.71
CA PHE A 598 -3.35 30.82 0.84
C PHE A 598 -4.75 30.58 0.24
N CYS A 599 -5.73 31.41 0.58
CA CYS A 599 -7.09 31.30 0.01
C CYS A 599 -7.11 31.43 -1.51
N LEU A 600 -6.33 32.37 -2.07
CA LEU A 600 -6.20 32.53 -3.52
C LEU A 600 -5.58 31.30 -4.19
N LEU A 601 -4.47 30.80 -3.64
CA LEU A 601 -3.70 29.72 -4.24
C LEU A 601 -4.39 28.37 -4.11
N ILE A 602 -5.08 28.10 -2.99
CA ILE A 602 -5.83 26.86 -2.82
C ILE A 602 -7.06 26.81 -3.76
N GLU A 603 -7.73 27.94 -4.01
CA GLU A 603 -8.82 28.02 -5.00
C GLU A 603 -8.31 27.76 -6.43
N GLN A 604 -7.13 28.28 -6.77
CA GLN A 604 -6.49 27.98 -8.06
C GLN A 604 -6.16 26.50 -8.19
N SER A 605 -5.61 25.87 -7.15
CA SER A 605 -5.35 24.43 -7.14
C SER A 605 -6.64 23.61 -7.27
N LEU A 606 -7.71 24.01 -6.58
CA LEU A 606 -9.02 23.36 -6.69
C LEU A 606 -9.59 23.47 -8.10
N SER A 607 -9.47 24.63 -8.74
CA SER A 607 -9.91 24.83 -10.12
C SER A 607 -9.14 23.94 -11.11
N LEU A 608 -7.84 23.74 -10.89
CA LEU A 608 -7.00 22.83 -11.68
C LEU A 608 -7.36 21.36 -11.48
N GLU A 609 -7.71 20.96 -10.26
CA GLU A 609 -8.17 19.60 -9.95
C GLU A 609 -9.52 19.32 -10.63
N GLU A 610 -10.48 20.22 -10.45
CA GLU A 610 -11.83 20.10 -11.01
C GLU A 610 -11.84 20.05 -12.54
N VAL A 611 -11.05 20.88 -13.22
CA VAL A 611 -11.00 20.83 -14.70
C VAL A 611 -10.40 19.51 -15.19
N CYS A 612 -9.44 18.94 -14.47
CA CYS A 612 -8.91 17.61 -14.81
C CYS A 612 -9.97 16.52 -14.61
N ASP A 613 -10.77 16.59 -13.55
CA ASP A 613 -11.90 15.67 -13.34
C ASP A 613 -12.92 15.77 -14.47
N LEU A 614 -13.31 16.99 -14.86
CA LEU A 614 -14.26 17.24 -15.95
C LEU A 614 -13.75 16.70 -17.29
N LEU A 615 -12.45 16.81 -17.56
CA LEU A 615 -11.84 16.26 -18.77
C LEU A 615 -11.92 14.73 -18.81
N HIS A 616 -11.77 14.04 -17.67
CA HIS A 616 -11.94 12.59 -17.58
C HIS A 616 -13.42 12.16 -17.62
N ALA A 617 -14.33 13.01 -17.11
CA ALA A 617 -15.77 12.76 -17.13
C ALA A 617 -16.40 12.98 -18.51
N ALA A 618 -15.85 13.90 -19.31
CA ALA A 618 -16.40 14.34 -20.59
C ALA A 618 -16.88 13.21 -21.54
N PRO A 619 -16.11 12.11 -21.77
CA PRO A 619 -16.56 11.02 -22.63
C PRO A 619 -17.83 10.31 -22.14
N PHE A 620 -18.05 10.25 -20.83
CA PHE A 620 -19.18 9.57 -20.20
C PHE A 620 -20.42 10.47 -20.07
N GLN A 621 -20.23 11.78 -20.20
CA GLN A 621 -21.27 12.82 -20.13
C GLN A 621 -21.64 13.39 -21.50
N ASN A 622 -21.22 12.73 -22.58
CA ASN A 622 -21.49 13.14 -23.97
C ASN A 622 -20.91 14.52 -24.35
N ILE A 623 -19.79 14.91 -23.75
CA ILE A 623 -19.08 16.15 -24.08
C ILE A 623 -17.97 15.83 -25.07
N LEU A 624 -18.07 16.38 -26.28
CA LEU A 624 -17.11 16.15 -27.35
C LEU A 624 -16.38 17.44 -27.73
N PRO A 625 -15.06 17.38 -28.00
CA PRO A 625 -14.32 18.53 -28.47
C PRO A 625 -14.75 18.90 -29.89
N ARG A 626 -14.51 20.16 -30.28
CA ARG A 626 -14.79 20.64 -31.63
C ARG A 626 -13.98 19.86 -32.67
N VAL A 627 -14.67 19.24 -33.63
CA VAL A 627 -14.06 18.39 -34.65
C VAL A 627 -13.58 19.23 -35.83
N HIS A 628 -12.42 18.87 -36.41
CA HIS A 628 -11.95 19.47 -37.66
C HIS A 628 -12.89 19.12 -38.83
N VAL A 629 -13.29 20.13 -39.60
CA VAL A 629 -14.23 20.01 -40.73
C VAL A 629 -13.47 20.25 -42.04
N LYS A 630 -13.50 19.26 -42.95
CA LYS A 630 -12.88 19.41 -44.28
C LYS A 630 -13.82 20.16 -45.23
N GLU A 631 -13.28 20.68 -46.34
CA GLU A 631 -14.07 21.33 -47.37
C GLU A 631 -15.16 20.38 -47.91
N GLY A 632 -16.42 20.85 -47.92
CA GLY A 632 -17.60 20.03 -48.28
C GLY A 632 -18.29 19.32 -47.10
N GLU A 633 -17.73 19.35 -45.88
CA GLU A 633 -18.38 18.81 -44.68
C GLU A 633 -19.11 19.90 -43.87
N ARG A 634 -20.19 19.54 -43.18
CA ARG A 634 -20.87 20.42 -42.21
C ARG A 634 -20.50 20.00 -40.78
N LEU A 635 -20.21 20.98 -39.92
CA LEU A 635 -19.87 20.74 -38.51
C LEU A 635 -20.95 19.91 -37.82
N ASP A 636 -22.22 20.32 -37.92
CA ASP A 636 -23.34 19.64 -37.26
C ASP A 636 -23.49 18.18 -37.66
N ALA A 637 -23.32 17.89 -38.96
CA ALA A 637 -23.41 16.53 -39.48
C ALA A 637 -22.27 15.65 -38.93
N LYS A 638 -21.07 16.22 -38.80
CA LYS A 638 -19.90 15.51 -38.30
C LYS A 638 -19.97 15.30 -36.78
N THR A 639 -20.42 16.31 -36.03
CA THR A 639 -20.63 16.21 -34.58
C THR A 639 -21.65 15.14 -34.24
N LYS A 640 -22.81 15.09 -34.93
CA LYS A 640 -23.82 14.05 -34.72
C LYS A 640 -23.33 12.62 -35.03
N ARG A 641 -22.49 12.47 -36.06
CA ARG A 641 -21.84 11.18 -36.36
C ARG A 641 -20.88 10.76 -35.23
N LEU A 642 -20.15 11.72 -34.67
CA LEU A 642 -19.22 11.44 -33.57
C LEU A 642 -19.96 11.16 -32.26
N GLU A 643 -21.04 11.88 -31.98
CA GLU A 643 -21.97 11.59 -30.88
C GLU A 643 -22.53 10.17 -31.00
N SER A 644 -22.97 9.78 -32.19
CA SER A 644 -23.44 8.40 -32.45
C SER A 644 -22.36 7.35 -32.19
N LYS A 645 -21.09 7.66 -32.49
CA LYS A 645 -19.94 6.77 -32.22
C LYS A 645 -19.72 6.57 -30.72
N TYR A 646 -19.86 7.62 -29.91
CA TYR A 646 -19.61 7.59 -28.47
C TYR A 646 -20.85 7.39 -27.60
N ALA A 647 -22.05 7.32 -28.20
CA ALA A 647 -23.29 6.99 -27.52
C ALA A 647 -23.21 5.77 -26.58
N PRO A 648 -22.45 4.69 -26.89
CA PRO A 648 -22.29 3.56 -25.95
C PRO A 648 -21.55 3.89 -24.64
N LEU A 649 -20.78 4.99 -24.60
CA LEU A 649 -20.07 5.44 -23.41
C LEU A 649 -20.92 6.37 -22.53
N HIS A 650 -22.03 6.88 -23.05
CA HIS A 650 -22.89 7.81 -22.31
C HIS A 650 -23.56 7.08 -21.14
N LEU A 651 -23.09 7.36 -19.92
CA LEU A 651 -23.33 6.52 -18.75
C LEU A 651 -24.79 6.51 -18.30
N VAL A 652 -25.38 7.70 -18.14
CA VAL A 652 -26.75 7.82 -17.61
C VAL A 652 -27.78 7.14 -18.54
N PRO A 653 -27.83 7.40 -19.86
CA PRO A 653 -28.75 6.70 -20.75
C PRO A 653 -28.52 5.19 -20.82
N LEU A 654 -27.27 4.74 -20.66
CA LEU A 654 -26.95 3.31 -20.63
C LEU A 654 -27.58 2.64 -19.39
N ILE A 655 -27.46 3.26 -18.21
CA ILE A 655 -28.04 2.77 -16.96
C ILE A 655 -29.57 2.91 -16.98
N GLU A 656 -30.12 3.97 -17.57
CA GLU A 656 -31.58 4.12 -17.75
C GLU A 656 -32.17 2.99 -18.61
N ARG A 657 -31.39 2.48 -19.57
CA ARG A 657 -31.84 1.39 -20.45
C ARG A 657 -31.68 0.00 -19.82
N LEU A 658 -30.65 -0.23 -19.01
CA LEU A 658 -30.24 -1.58 -18.56
C LEU A 658 -30.29 -1.77 -17.04
N GLY A 659 -30.32 -0.69 -16.27
CA GLY A 659 -30.19 -0.70 -14.82
C GLY A 659 -31.53 -0.70 -14.07
N THR A 660 -31.44 -0.90 -12.76
CA THR A 660 -32.59 -0.84 -11.85
C THR A 660 -32.95 0.61 -11.49
N PRO A 661 -34.16 0.89 -10.97
CA PRO A 661 -34.52 2.22 -10.49
C PRO A 661 -33.55 2.81 -9.46
N GLN A 662 -32.99 1.98 -8.56
CA GLN A 662 -31.98 2.45 -7.61
C GLN A 662 -30.69 2.86 -8.31
N GLN A 663 -30.21 2.07 -9.29
CA GLN A 663 -29.01 2.39 -10.05
C GLN A 663 -29.18 3.68 -10.87
N ILE A 664 -30.38 3.90 -11.44
CA ILE A 664 -30.70 5.13 -12.18
C ILE A 664 -30.64 6.36 -11.26
N ALA A 665 -31.24 6.28 -10.08
CA ALA A 665 -31.21 7.38 -9.12
C ALA A 665 -29.77 7.73 -8.72
N ILE A 666 -28.98 6.71 -8.33
CA ILE A 666 -27.57 6.87 -7.96
C ILE A 666 -26.74 7.44 -9.12
N ALA A 667 -26.96 6.96 -10.35
CA ALA A 667 -26.24 7.43 -11.52
C ALA A 667 -26.55 8.90 -11.85
N ARG A 668 -27.80 9.33 -11.72
CA ARG A 668 -28.20 10.73 -11.92
C ARG A 668 -27.59 11.66 -10.88
N GLU A 669 -27.58 11.25 -9.61
CA GLU A 669 -26.93 12.01 -8.54
C GLU A 669 -25.41 12.10 -8.75
N GLY A 670 -24.76 10.97 -9.08
CA GLY A 670 -23.33 10.92 -9.38
C GLY A 670 -22.94 11.79 -10.59
N ASP A 671 -23.74 11.77 -11.66
CA ASP A 671 -23.54 12.62 -12.83
C ASP A 671 -23.65 14.11 -12.48
N LEU A 672 -24.63 14.47 -11.64
CA LEU A 672 -24.82 15.84 -11.16
C LEU A 672 -23.59 16.35 -10.39
N LEU A 673 -23.12 15.57 -9.41
CA LEU A 673 -21.93 15.89 -8.61
C LEU A 673 -20.63 15.94 -9.44
N THR A 674 -20.60 15.23 -10.57
CA THR A 674 -19.42 15.21 -11.45
C THR A 674 -19.37 16.43 -12.37
N LYS A 675 -20.52 16.87 -12.92
CA LYS A 675 -20.56 18.04 -13.83
C LYS A 675 -20.62 19.38 -13.11
N GLU A 676 -21.18 19.45 -11.91
CA GLU A 676 -21.28 20.69 -11.14
C GLU A 676 -20.04 20.86 -10.26
N ARG A 677 -19.08 21.66 -10.74
CA ARG A 677 -17.82 22.00 -10.05
C ARG A 677 -17.70 23.52 -9.91
N LEU A 678 -16.89 24.01 -8.97
CA LEU A 678 -16.75 25.46 -8.74
C LEU A 678 -16.19 26.17 -9.98
N CYS A 679 -15.23 25.56 -10.67
CA CYS A 679 -14.63 26.11 -11.89
C CYS A 679 -15.62 26.34 -13.06
N CYS A 680 -16.86 25.85 -12.98
CA CYS A 680 -17.90 26.07 -13.98
C CYS A 680 -18.52 27.47 -13.95
N GLY A 681 -18.26 28.28 -12.91
CA GLY A 681 -18.76 29.66 -12.84
C GLY A 681 -18.79 30.31 -11.46
N LEU A 682 -18.16 29.72 -10.45
CA LEU A 682 -18.12 30.23 -9.08
C LEU A 682 -16.68 30.59 -8.70
N SER A 683 -16.52 31.63 -7.87
CA SER A 683 -15.22 32.01 -7.29
C SER A 683 -15.39 32.33 -5.81
N MET A 684 -14.41 31.91 -5.00
CA MET A 684 -14.42 32.08 -3.55
C MET A 684 -13.67 33.34 -3.11
N PHE A 685 -12.59 33.71 -3.81
CA PHE A 685 -11.71 34.81 -3.41
C PHE A 685 -12.43 36.15 -3.29
N GLU A 686 -13.38 36.42 -4.18
CA GLU A 686 -14.25 37.61 -4.09
C GLU A 686 -15.03 37.65 -2.76
N VAL A 687 -15.62 36.52 -2.36
CA VAL A 687 -16.37 36.39 -1.10
C VAL A 687 -15.46 36.59 0.11
N ILE A 688 -14.24 36.05 0.06
CA ILE A 688 -13.22 36.26 1.10
C ILE A 688 -12.94 37.75 1.26
N LEU A 689 -12.63 38.47 0.17
CA LEU A 689 -12.35 39.90 0.20
C LEU A 689 -13.54 40.74 0.70
N ALA A 690 -14.75 40.41 0.24
CA ALA A 690 -15.98 41.08 0.67
C ALA A 690 -16.22 40.92 2.18
N ARG A 691 -15.94 39.75 2.75
CA ARG A 691 -16.03 39.51 4.20
C ARG A 691 -14.94 40.24 4.97
N VAL A 692 -13.69 40.23 4.48
CA VAL A 692 -12.59 40.96 5.13
C VAL A 692 -12.89 42.47 5.19
N ARG A 693 -13.57 43.03 4.19
CA ARG A 693 -14.00 44.44 4.20
C ARG A 693 -14.85 44.79 5.43
N THR A 694 -15.71 43.87 5.88
CA THR A 694 -16.56 44.05 7.07
C THR A 694 -15.78 44.04 8.39
N PHE A 695 -14.49 43.67 8.36
CA PHE A 695 -13.65 43.72 9.56
C PHE A 695 -13.06 45.12 9.80
N LEU A 696 -13.16 46.02 8.80
CA LEU A 696 -12.55 47.35 8.76
C LEU A 696 -13.58 48.47 9.04
N ASP A 697 -14.48 48.28 10.01
CA ASP A 697 -15.55 49.24 10.33
C ASP A 697 -15.10 50.37 11.27
N ASP A 698 -13.99 50.21 11.98
CA ASP A 698 -13.47 51.23 12.90
C ASP A 698 -13.18 52.57 12.15
N PRO A 699 -13.58 53.72 12.69
CA PRO A 699 -13.42 55.01 12.01
C PRO A 699 -11.95 55.36 11.72
N VAL A 700 -10.98 54.83 12.46
CA VAL A 700 -9.55 55.12 12.23
C VAL A 700 -9.08 54.74 10.82
N TRP A 701 -9.70 53.74 10.19
CA TRP A 701 -9.33 53.29 8.85
C TRP A 701 -9.61 54.35 7.77
N ARG A 702 -10.72 55.07 7.91
CA ARG A 702 -11.21 56.06 6.92
C ARG A 702 -10.93 57.51 7.34
N GLY A 703 -10.72 57.76 8.63
CA GLY A 703 -10.54 59.10 9.17
C GLY A 703 -11.83 59.93 9.17
N PRO A 704 -11.75 61.20 9.61
CA PRO A 704 -12.88 62.14 9.61
C PRO A 704 -13.26 62.56 8.18
N LEU A 705 -14.35 63.33 8.04
CA LEU A 705 -14.72 63.92 6.75
C LEU A 705 -13.70 65.01 6.32
N PRO A 706 -13.40 65.13 5.01
CA PRO A 706 -12.43 66.11 4.51
C PRO A 706 -12.96 67.54 4.58
N VAL A 707 -12.10 68.49 4.98
CA VAL A 707 -12.45 69.90 5.17
C VAL A 707 -12.90 70.57 3.87
N ASN A 708 -12.30 70.19 2.74
CA ASN A 708 -12.68 70.69 1.41
C ASN A 708 -13.97 70.05 0.85
N GLY A 709 -14.58 69.12 1.58
CA GLY A 709 -15.79 68.42 1.15
C GLY A 709 -15.58 67.39 0.02
N VAL A 710 -14.34 67.13 -0.41
CA VAL A 710 -14.00 66.22 -1.52
C VAL A 710 -13.15 65.05 -1.03
N MET A 711 -11.90 65.30 -0.61
CA MET A 711 -10.92 64.31 -0.17
C MET A 711 -9.82 64.96 0.66
N HIS A 712 -9.22 64.20 1.57
CA HIS A 712 -8.01 64.63 2.29
C HIS A 712 -6.84 64.74 1.32
N VAL A 713 -6.03 65.79 1.47
CA VAL A 713 -4.89 66.06 0.58
C VAL A 713 -3.62 66.14 1.37
N ASP A 714 -3.52 67.00 2.38
CA ASP A 714 -2.30 67.15 3.17
C ASP A 714 -2.40 66.40 4.52
N GLU A 715 -3.63 66.13 4.96
CA GLU A 715 -3.95 65.48 6.22
C GLU A 715 -3.56 63.99 6.22
N CYS A 716 -2.92 63.54 7.29
CA CYS A 716 -2.50 62.14 7.46
C CYS A 716 -3.44 61.41 8.42
N VAL A 717 -4.70 61.24 8.00
CA VAL A 717 -5.79 60.69 8.83
C VAL A 717 -6.42 59.42 8.24
N GLU A 718 -6.00 59.00 7.04
CA GLU A 718 -6.47 57.78 6.35
C GLU A 718 -5.38 56.69 6.41
N PHE A 719 -5.77 55.41 6.44
CA PHE A 719 -4.81 54.30 6.51
C PHE A 719 -3.74 54.33 5.41
N HIS A 720 -4.09 54.66 4.16
CA HIS A 720 -3.11 54.70 3.07
C HIS A 720 -1.97 55.70 3.32
N ARG A 721 -2.19 56.77 4.11
CA ARG A 721 -1.13 57.71 4.53
C ARG A 721 -0.15 57.08 5.51
N LEU A 722 -0.65 56.30 6.45
CA LEU A 722 0.19 55.49 7.33
C LEU A 722 0.96 54.43 6.53
N TRP A 723 0.31 53.78 5.55
CA TRP A 723 1.00 52.85 4.67
C TRP A 723 2.09 53.53 3.82
N SER A 724 1.87 54.75 3.33
CA SER A 724 2.92 55.55 2.67
C SER A 724 4.13 55.82 3.58
N ALA A 725 3.90 56.03 4.89
CA ALA A 725 4.99 56.17 5.85
C ALA A 725 5.72 54.83 6.07
N MET A 726 4.99 53.72 6.21
CA MET A 726 5.58 52.38 6.26
C MET A 726 6.39 52.05 5.00
N GLN A 727 5.87 52.44 3.82
CA GLN A 727 6.54 52.32 2.54
C GLN A 727 7.84 53.10 2.49
N PHE A 728 7.83 54.32 3.02
CA PHE A 728 9.05 55.09 3.19
C PHE A 728 10.08 54.32 4.00
N VAL A 729 9.69 53.72 5.14
CA VAL A 729 10.61 52.92 5.97
C VAL A 729 11.20 51.73 5.21
N TYR A 730 10.38 50.91 4.55
CA TYR A 730 10.86 49.67 3.93
C TYR A 730 11.57 49.88 2.57
N CYS A 731 11.41 51.07 1.97
CA CYS A 731 12.18 51.48 0.80
C CYS A 731 13.60 51.94 1.16
N ILE A 732 13.85 52.38 2.41
CA ILE A 732 15.20 52.80 2.86
C ILE A 732 16.20 51.65 2.60
N PRO A 733 17.28 51.89 1.84
CA PRO A 733 18.33 50.90 1.65
C PRO A 733 19.03 50.58 2.98
N VAL A 734 19.18 49.30 3.27
CA VAL A 734 19.94 48.78 4.43
C VAL A 734 21.39 48.46 4.04
N GLY A 735 22.24 48.19 5.03
CA GLY A 735 23.63 47.79 4.80
C GLY A 735 23.72 46.50 3.96
N THR A 736 24.86 46.29 3.29
CA THR A 736 25.06 45.13 2.39
C THR A 736 24.96 43.76 3.08
N HIS A 737 25.13 43.71 4.41
CA HIS A 737 25.05 42.49 5.22
C HIS A 737 23.80 42.43 6.10
N GLU A 738 22.87 43.38 5.94
CA GLU A 738 21.59 43.40 6.64
C GLU A 738 20.52 42.78 5.75
N PHE A 739 19.56 42.08 6.35
CA PHE A 739 18.43 41.53 5.60
C PHE A 739 17.41 42.61 5.27
N THR A 740 16.82 42.52 4.08
CA THR A 740 15.81 43.47 3.61
C THR A 740 14.39 43.07 4.06
N VAL A 741 13.41 43.96 3.85
CA VAL A 741 12.00 43.68 4.17
C VAL A 741 11.47 42.50 3.36
N GLU A 742 11.85 42.43 2.08
CA GLU A 742 11.41 41.38 1.16
C GLU A 742 12.04 40.02 1.49
N GLN A 743 13.26 40.02 2.04
CA GLN A 743 13.89 38.79 2.55
C GLN A 743 13.24 38.31 3.86
N CYS A 744 12.78 39.23 4.70
CA CYS A 744 12.20 38.93 6.01
C CYS A 744 10.70 38.58 5.94
N PHE A 745 9.91 39.31 5.15
CA PHE A 745 8.45 39.18 5.13
C PHE A 745 7.91 38.68 3.79
N GLY A 746 8.66 38.82 2.70
CA GLY A 746 8.20 38.51 1.35
C GLY A 746 7.02 39.39 0.92
N ASP A 747 6.33 38.95 -0.13
CA ASP A 747 5.25 39.72 -0.75
C ASP A 747 3.99 39.77 0.13
N GLY A 748 3.83 38.85 1.08
CA GLY A 748 2.67 38.79 1.99
C GLY A 748 2.41 40.11 2.73
N LEU A 749 3.46 40.81 3.17
CA LEU A 749 3.34 42.13 3.78
C LEU A 749 2.62 43.13 2.87
N HIS A 750 3.00 43.16 1.59
CA HIS A 750 2.44 44.07 0.61
C HIS A 750 1.03 43.67 0.19
N TRP A 751 0.73 42.37 0.13
CA TRP A 751 -0.62 41.86 -0.10
C TRP A 751 -1.60 42.34 0.96
N ALA A 752 -1.22 42.29 2.25
CA ALA A 752 -2.09 42.81 3.31
C ALA A 752 -2.28 44.32 3.25
N GLY A 753 -1.19 45.09 3.13
CA GLY A 753 -1.27 46.56 3.05
C GLY A 753 -2.11 47.03 1.87
N CYS A 754 -1.86 46.48 0.67
CA CYS A 754 -2.64 46.79 -0.53
C CYS A 754 -4.10 46.33 -0.42
N MET A 755 -4.35 45.17 0.18
CA MET A 755 -5.73 44.69 0.42
C MET A 755 -6.51 45.68 1.28
N VAL A 756 -5.97 46.13 2.40
CA VAL A 756 -6.65 47.11 3.26
C VAL A 756 -6.92 48.41 2.50
N ILE A 757 -5.95 48.90 1.71
CA ILE A 757 -6.13 50.10 0.88
C ILE A 757 -7.25 49.93 -0.15
N VAL A 758 -7.31 48.79 -0.85
CA VAL A 758 -8.32 48.50 -1.87
C VAL A 758 -9.71 48.35 -1.26
N LEU A 759 -9.84 47.60 -0.16
CA LEU A 759 -11.12 47.37 0.51
C LEU A 759 -11.71 48.66 1.12
N LEU A 760 -10.86 49.63 1.46
CA LEU A 760 -11.26 50.96 1.90
C LEU A 760 -11.52 51.95 0.74
N GLY A 761 -11.27 51.56 -0.51
CA GLY A 761 -11.40 52.44 -1.67
C GLY A 761 -10.39 53.60 -1.69
N GLN A 762 -9.21 53.40 -1.10
CA GLN A 762 -8.17 54.41 -0.95
C GLN A 762 -7.06 54.34 -2.00
N GLN A 763 -7.02 53.31 -2.86
CA GLN A 763 -5.94 53.02 -3.81
C GLN A 763 -5.63 54.17 -4.78
N ARG A 764 -6.66 54.88 -5.25
CA ARG A 764 -6.49 56.04 -6.15
C ARG A 764 -5.84 57.22 -5.43
N ARG A 765 -6.23 57.48 -4.17
CA ARG A 765 -5.65 58.55 -3.35
C ARG A 765 -4.22 58.21 -2.97
N PHE A 766 -3.95 56.97 -2.60
CA PHE A 766 -2.61 56.46 -2.35
C PHE A 766 -1.67 56.70 -3.53
N ALA A 767 -2.05 56.29 -4.75
CA ALA A 767 -1.21 56.45 -5.95
C ALA A 767 -0.86 57.92 -6.25
N VAL A 768 -1.73 58.86 -5.88
CA VAL A 768 -1.51 60.31 -6.07
C VAL A 768 -0.67 60.90 -4.94
N LEU A 769 -0.91 60.49 -3.69
CA LEU A 769 -0.45 61.16 -2.48
C LEU A 769 0.73 60.48 -1.79
N ASP A 770 1.16 59.30 -2.25
CA ASP A 770 2.27 58.55 -1.65
C ASP A 770 3.60 59.33 -1.67
N PHE A 771 4.27 59.34 -0.51
CA PHE A 771 5.52 60.08 -0.31
C PHE A 771 6.66 59.57 -1.21
N CYS A 772 6.78 58.24 -1.33
CA CYS A 772 7.81 57.61 -2.14
C CYS A 772 7.56 57.80 -3.63
N TYR A 773 6.31 57.70 -4.10
CA TYR A 773 5.97 57.91 -5.50
C TYR A 773 6.23 59.36 -5.91
N HIS A 774 5.98 60.32 -5.01
CA HIS A 774 6.35 61.71 -5.21
C HIS A 774 7.87 61.91 -5.29
N LEU A 775 8.64 61.35 -4.35
CA LEU A 775 10.11 61.42 -4.37
C LEU A 775 10.68 60.83 -5.68
N LEU A 776 10.21 59.66 -6.12
CA LEU A 776 10.60 59.05 -7.39
C LEU A 776 10.27 59.94 -8.58
N LYS A 777 9.10 60.58 -8.58
CA LYS A 777 8.66 61.48 -9.66
C LYS A 777 9.59 62.70 -9.78
N VAL A 778 9.96 63.32 -8.67
CA VAL A 778 10.88 64.48 -8.67
C VAL A 778 12.31 64.07 -9.00
N GLN A 779 12.81 62.95 -8.46
CA GLN A 779 14.16 62.46 -8.77
C GLN A 779 14.31 62.10 -10.26
N LYS A 780 13.28 61.52 -10.88
CA LYS A 780 13.26 61.28 -12.33
C LYS A 780 13.30 62.56 -13.15
N HIS A 781 12.78 63.66 -12.62
CA HIS A 781 12.77 64.96 -13.29
C HIS A 781 14.10 65.68 -13.17
N ASP A 782 14.72 65.71 -11.98
CA ASP A 782 15.95 66.47 -11.74
C ASP A 782 17.25 65.65 -11.88
N GLY A 783 17.17 64.32 -11.85
CA GLY A 783 18.29 63.41 -12.03
C GLY A 783 19.35 63.44 -10.93
N LYS A 784 19.08 64.07 -9.78
CA LYS A 784 20.08 64.23 -8.70
C LYS A 784 20.34 62.91 -7.97
N ASP A 785 21.56 62.77 -7.45
CA ASP A 785 21.99 61.64 -6.63
C ASP A 785 22.91 62.13 -5.51
N GLU A 786 22.37 62.17 -4.30
CA GLU A 786 23.05 62.62 -3.09
C GLU A 786 22.79 61.62 -1.96
N VAL A 787 23.63 61.61 -0.93
CA VAL A 787 23.44 60.79 0.27
C VAL A 787 22.86 61.67 1.37
N ILE A 788 21.58 61.46 1.70
CA ILE A 788 20.85 62.28 2.68
C ILE A 788 20.54 61.41 3.89
N LYS A 789 21.02 61.80 5.09
CA LYS A 789 20.91 61.00 6.33
C LYS A 789 21.29 59.52 6.15
N ASN A 790 22.44 59.27 5.52
CA ASN A 790 22.94 57.93 5.16
C ASN A 790 22.09 57.15 4.15
N VAL A 791 21.09 57.78 3.51
CA VAL A 791 20.27 57.17 2.46
C VAL A 791 20.77 57.63 1.09
N PRO A 792 21.37 56.73 0.29
CA PRO A 792 21.72 57.04 -1.09
C PRO A 792 20.45 57.19 -1.93
N LEU A 793 20.20 58.42 -2.40
CA LEU A 793 18.96 58.80 -3.08
C LEU A 793 18.69 57.92 -4.31
N LYS A 794 19.70 57.61 -5.13
CA LYS A 794 19.53 56.74 -6.30
C LYS A 794 19.05 55.34 -5.94
N LYS A 795 19.64 54.70 -4.93
CA LYS A 795 19.22 53.35 -4.49
C LYS A 795 17.82 53.38 -3.85
N MET A 796 17.49 54.45 -3.13
CA MET A 796 16.17 54.65 -2.55
C MET A 796 15.09 54.66 -3.64
N VAL A 797 15.25 55.50 -4.67
CA VAL A 797 14.25 55.60 -5.76
C VAL A 797 14.18 54.36 -6.63
N GLU A 798 15.28 53.62 -6.79
CA GLU A 798 15.29 52.31 -7.44
C GLU A 798 14.45 51.29 -6.66
N ARG A 799 14.62 51.21 -5.33
CA ARG A 799 13.78 50.36 -4.47
C ARG A 799 12.32 50.79 -4.51
N ILE A 800 12.03 52.10 -4.43
CA ILE A 800 10.66 52.63 -4.57
C ILE A 800 10.02 52.15 -5.87
N ARG A 801 10.75 52.21 -6.99
CA ARG A 801 10.20 51.76 -8.27
C ARG A 801 9.86 50.26 -8.26
N LYS A 802 10.61 49.42 -7.55
CA LYS A 802 10.30 47.99 -7.42
C LYS A 802 9.02 47.76 -6.64
N PHE A 803 8.87 48.39 -5.48
CA PHE A 803 7.63 48.28 -4.69
C PHE A 803 6.43 48.96 -5.36
N GLN A 804 6.65 50.00 -6.16
CA GLN A 804 5.59 50.58 -7.00
C GLN A 804 5.03 49.55 -7.98
N ILE A 805 5.90 48.83 -8.70
CA ILE A 805 5.47 47.78 -9.63
C ILE A 805 4.72 46.67 -8.89
N LEU A 806 5.24 46.23 -7.74
CA LEU A 806 4.60 45.19 -6.91
C LEU A 806 3.21 45.63 -6.42
N ASN A 807 3.09 46.84 -5.86
CA ASN A 807 1.81 47.36 -5.39
C ASN A 807 0.81 47.50 -6.53
N ASP A 808 1.23 48.03 -7.70
CA ASP A 808 0.36 48.19 -8.86
C ASP A 808 -0.18 46.84 -9.34
N GLU A 809 0.66 45.80 -9.35
CA GLU A 809 0.26 44.43 -9.66
C GLU A 809 -0.78 43.89 -8.67
N ILE A 810 -0.49 43.97 -7.37
CA ILE A 810 -1.37 43.47 -6.31
C ILE A 810 -2.71 44.22 -6.32
N ILE A 811 -2.69 45.55 -6.36
CA ILE A 811 -3.89 46.39 -6.40
C ILE A 811 -4.75 46.04 -7.61
N THR A 812 -4.13 45.86 -8.78
CA THR A 812 -4.85 45.49 -10.01
C THR A 812 -5.50 44.11 -9.90
N VAL A 813 -4.81 43.13 -9.31
CA VAL A 813 -5.36 41.79 -9.07
C VAL A 813 -6.54 41.85 -8.11
N LEU A 814 -6.40 42.55 -6.98
CA LEU A 814 -7.48 42.71 -6.00
C LEU A 814 -8.70 43.43 -6.60
N ASP A 815 -8.50 44.54 -7.31
CA ASP A 815 -9.57 45.27 -7.99
C ASP A 815 -10.26 44.41 -9.06
N LYS A 816 -9.53 43.51 -9.74
CA LYS A 816 -10.10 42.59 -10.74
C LYS A 816 -11.07 41.59 -10.10
N TYR A 817 -10.70 40.99 -8.96
CA TYR A 817 -11.56 40.04 -8.24
C TYR A 817 -12.69 40.72 -7.46
N LEU A 818 -12.57 42.01 -7.12
CA LEU A 818 -13.63 42.74 -6.42
C LEU A 818 -14.75 43.22 -7.37
N LYS A 819 -14.51 43.20 -8.69
CA LYS A 819 -15.45 43.65 -9.73
C LYS A 819 -16.19 42.52 -10.45
N SER A 820 -15.82 41.26 -10.23
CA SER A 820 -16.41 40.11 -10.95
C SER A 820 -17.87 39.80 -10.58
N GLY A 821 -18.38 40.35 -9.47
CA GLY A 821 -19.79 40.22 -9.05
C GLY A 821 -20.73 41.35 -9.49
N ASP A 822 -20.24 42.42 -10.11
CA ASP A 822 -21.10 43.48 -10.67
C ASP A 822 -21.65 43.02 -12.03
N GLY A 823 -22.61 42.09 -11.99
CA GLY A 823 -23.44 41.79 -13.14
C GLY A 823 -24.14 43.05 -13.66
N GLU A 824 -24.46 43.09 -14.95
CA GLU A 824 -25.02 44.21 -15.75
C GLU A 824 -26.39 44.79 -15.26
N SER A 825 -26.77 44.60 -13.99
CA SER A 825 -28.07 44.97 -13.42
C SER A 825 -28.01 45.83 -12.14
N MET A 826 -26.86 46.40 -11.78
CA MET A 826 -26.80 47.45 -10.75
C MET A 826 -27.17 48.82 -11.37
N PRO A 827 -28.13 49.57 -10.81
CA PRO A 827 -28.37 50.94 -11.24
C PRO A 827 -27.10 51.75 -11.02
N VAL A 828 -26.74 52.62 -11.97
CA VAL A 828 -25.56 53.50 -11.96
C VAL A 828 -25.23 53.93 -10.52
N GLU A 829 -24.12 53.43 -9.96
CA GLU A 829 -23.72 53.73 -8.59
C GLU A 829 -23.74 55.26 -8.38
N HIS A 830 -24.40 55.70 -7.31
CA HIS A 830 -24.59 57.12 -7.03
C HIS A 830 -23.24 57.80 -6.76
N VAL A 831 -22.73 58.55 -7.73
CA VAL A 831 -21.54 59.40 -7.56
C VAL A 831 -21.94 60.70 -6.88
N ARG A 832 -21.19 61.12 -5.85
CA ARG A 832 -21.41 62.39 -5.16
C ARG A 832 -21.26 63.57 -6.13
N CYS A 833 -22.34 64.32 -6.35
CA CYS A 833 -22.34 65.53 -7.17
C CYS A 833 -21.99 66.78 -6.34
N PHE A 834 -21.39 67.78 -6.99
CA PHE A 834 -21.13 69.09 -6.41
C PHE A 834 -22.05 70.12 -7.03
N GLN A 835 -22.54 71.06 -6.22
CA GLN A 835 -23.39 72.14 -6.70
C GLN A 835 -22.55 73.15 -7.50
N PRO A 836 -23.02 73.63 -8.67
CA PRO A 836 -22.38 74.75 -9.33
C PRO A 836 -22.48 76.01 -8.45
N PRO A 837 -21.60 77.01 -8.64
CA PRO A 837 -21.69 78.26 -7.91
C PRO A 837 -23.08 78.88 -8.11
N ILE A 838 -23.86 78.99 -7.03
CA ILE A 838 -25.20 79.56 -7.07
C ILE A 838 -25.11 81.09 -7.00
N HIS A 839 -25.76 81.76 -7.95
CA HIS A 839 -25.80 83.22 -7.96
C HIS A 839 -26.61 83.73 -6.76
N GLN A 840 -26.13 84.74 -6.05
CA GLN A 840 -26.74 85.26 -4.82
C GLN A 840 -28.22 85.66 -4.98
N SER A 841 -28.66 85.98 -6.20
CA SER A 841 -30.07 86.30 -6.51
C SER A 841 -31.05 85.13 -6.40
N LEU A 842 -30.55 83.88 -6.35
CA LEU A 842 -31.35 82.65 -6.29
C LEU A 842 -31.14 81.88 -4.97
N ALA A 843 -30.21 82.34 -4.11
CA ALA A 843 -29.83 81.63 -2.88
C ALA A 843 -30.73 81.96 -1.67
N GLY A 844 -31.65 82.92 -1.81
CA GLY A 844 -32.57 83.36 -0.75
C GLY A 844 -34.05 83.10 -1.02
N SER A 845 -34.39 82.28 -2.04
CA SER A 845 -35.75 81.83 -2.34
C SER A 845 -36.00 80.42 -1.85
#